data_AF-A0AA88MIK2-F1
#
_entry.id   AF-A0AA88MIK2-F1
#
_cell.length_a   1.000
_cell.length_b   1.000
_cell.length_c   1.000
_cell.angle_alpha   90.00
_cell.angle_beta   90.00
_cell.angle_gamma   90.00
#
_symmetry.space_group_name_H-M   'P 1'
#
loop_
_entity.id
_entity.type
_entity.pdbx_description
1 polymer ?
#
loop_
_entity_poly.entity_id
_entity_poly.type
_entity_poly.pdbx_seq_one_letter_code
_entity_poly.pdbx_strand_id
1 'polypeptide(L)'
;MAASGNAEQTQLQDMEEDDAGTEEREMESDDEEEEVGMGVENSDDEEEDSSEDEKENEAEIQRLEEQLSINAFDYNCHVDLIKLLKQEGELFRLRKARQKMSELFPLTEEIWLDWLNDEIRLTEEEPNREKVYELFERATKDYICPDIWLEYAQYSIGGMGSPGGIDKVRSIFERAVTAVGLHVPKGQAVWDAYREFENAILSTVQPPPGRIPSREEQELLNTQLERIHTLFRRQLAIPLKDMEFTYAEYEEWSEHGVPEMVSNQYKKALQQMEKYKSFEESLVVAEPPKLAEYQAYIDFELKEGDPARIQITFERALAENCLVPDMWAKYTIYLDRQLKIKHLVLSTHERASYLLALERHGSDHQTVSDIFEKALNAGFIQATDYVEIWQAYLDYLRRRVDFSKESSKELEELRAAFSRSLDYMKQDVEERFGESGDPSCMIMQIWAKIEALHCKNMQKARELWDSIMTKGNAKYANMWLEYYNLERSYGDPVHCRKALHRAVQCTSDYPEHVCEVLLTFERVEGTLEDWDIAVQKTETRLNRINEQRAKAAEKEANLARQEEDRAEQRRKAKADKKAQKKVQKGNVAGEKRKAEQDDYQNEWNRESAPKRQRGNGDQNTEEYMETETGLFVRNAPPGYKNPPPGTKKVQPAVAAPAQRQNDGKPELRNDECSVFISNLAYTLEQPESKLRTMFETCGPIKHATATYSLNPLCQSPEALKQDRQELEGRPVFVSPCVDKNKNPDFKVFKYNTSMEKHKIFISGLPFSCTKEQLEEICKSHGTIKDVRLVTYRSGKPKGLAYVEFSNESQASQAVLKMDGMDVEGNTISVAISNPPSRNMMDKPGSSRQTTDLMPRHVYGSRGKGRTQLSLLPRSLHRQSANISKVENGTVAQQASATVSAAEETKPLSNSDFARMLLNK
;
A
#
# COMPACT_ATOMS: atom_id res chain seq x y z
N MET A 1 23.78 63.43 -46.69
CA MET A 1 23.26 63.66 -48.07
C MET A 1 21.77 63.33 -48.08
N ALA A 2 21.06 63.54 -49.19
CA ALA A 2 19.60 63.35 -49.31
C ALA A 2 19.15 61.86 -49.16
N ALA A 3 17.85 61.51 -49.03
CA ALA A 3 16.66 62.31 -49.38
C ALA A 3 15.37 62.02 -48.56
N SER A 4 14.68 63.11 -48.21
CA SER A 4 13.24 63.44 -48.38
C SER A 4 12.09 62.43 -48.22
N GLY A 5 11.06 62.85 -47.45
CA GLY A 5 9.68 62.36 -47.49
C GLY A 5 8.76 63.02 -46.43
N ASN A 6 7.85 63.91 -46.84
CA ASN A 6 6.85 64.60 -45.98
C ASN A 6 5.63 63.67 -45.71
N ALA A 7 4.79 63.80 -44.66
CA ALA A 7 3.99 64.93 -44.12
C ALA A 7 2.98 65.48 -45.17
N GLU A 8 1.72 65.85 -44.88
CA GLU A 8 1.03 66.40 -43.69
C GLU A 8 -0.39 65.76 -43.54
N GLN A 9 -0.98 65.55 -42.34
CA GLN A 9 -1.73 66.46 -41.43
C GLN A 9 -3.16 66.86 -41.90
N THR A 10 -4.16 66.71 -41.01
CA THR A 10 -5.47 67.41 -41.09
C THR A 10 -6.09 67.53 -39.68
N GLN A 11 -6.96 68.51 -39.46
CA GLN A 11 -7.48 68.94 -38.14
C GLN A 11 -8.88 68.36 -37.83
N LEU A 12 -9.37 68.53 -36.59
CA LEU A 12 -10.75 68.98 -36.35
C LEU A 12 -10.93 69.61 -34.96
N GLN A 13 -11.90 70.53 -34.89
CA GLN A 13 -12.18 71.56 -33.87
C GLN A 13 -13.60 72.08 -34.14
N ASP A 14 -14.46 72.55 -33.22
CA ASP A 14 -14.54 72.58 -31.73
C ASP A 14 -16.06 72.73 -31.38
N MET A 15 -16.44 73.01 -30.12
CA MET A 15 -17.78 73.46 -29.63
C MET A 15 -18.94 72.42 -29.57
N GLU A 16 -19.94 72.53 -28.70
CA GLU A 16 -20.07 73.05 -27.30
C GLU A 16 -21.50 72.73 -26.79
N GLU A 17 -21.67 72.47 -25.49
CA GLU A 17 -22.68 73.07 -24.57
C GLU A 17 -22.80 72.22 -23.28
N ASP A 18 -22.67 72.88 -22.13
CA ASP A 18 -22.87 72.34 -20.78
C ASP A 18 -24.23 72.78 -20.20
N ASP A 19 -24.75 72.07 -19.19
CA ASP A 19 -25.32 72.72 -18.00
C ASP A 19 -25.14 71.83 -16.75
N ALA A 20 -25.22 72.42 -15.56
CA ALA A 20 -24.58 71.91 -14.34
C ALA A 20 -25.52 71.70 -13.14
N GLY A 21 -24.96 71.15 -12.04
CA GLY A 21 -25.61 71.10 -10.73
C GLY A 21 -24.69 70.51 -9.65
N THR A 22 -24.43 71.24 -8.57
CA THR A 22 -23.53 70.81 -7.47
C THR A 22 -23.95 71.47 -6.14
N GLU A 23 -23.41 70.96 -5.02
CA GLU A 23 -23.37 71.53 -3.64
C GLU A 23 -24.49 71.15 -2.64
N GLU A 24 -24.13 70.18 -1.78
CA GLU A 24 -24.22 70.11 -0.31
C GLU A 24 -25.30 70.88 0.50
N ARG A 25 -25.97 70.20 1.45
CA ARG A 25 -25.98 70.61 2.89
C ARG A 25 -26.48 69.60 3.95
N GLU A 26 -25.69 69.48 5.02
CA GLU A 26 -26.01 69.42 6.47
C GLU A 26 -27.18 68.57 7.09
N MET A 27 -26.78 67.53 7.86
CA MET A 27 -27.10 67.20 9.29
C MET A 27 -28.54 66.95 9.85
N GLU A 28 -28.68 65.76 10.45
CA GLU A 28 -29.22 65.37 11.80
C GLU A 28 -30.63 65.78 12.35
N SER A 29 -31.13 64.86 13.21
CA SER A 29 -32.07 64.99 14.36
C SER A 29 -33.60 64.75 14.20
N ASP A 30 -34.03 63.65 14.88
CA ASP A 30 -35.13 63.44 15.86
C ASP A 30 -36.59 63.94 15.66
N ASP A 31 -37.52 63.03 16.03
CA ASP A 31 -38.91 63.18 16.56
C ASP A 31 -39.96 64.04 15.78
N GLU A 32 -41.28 63.78 15.77
CA GLU A 32 -42.22 63.10 16.70
C GLU A 32 -43.30 62.23 15.97
N GLU A 33 -44.23 61.65 16.74
CA GLU A 33 -45.46 60.93 16.34
C GLU A 33 -46.54 61.92 15.77
N GLU A 34 -47.75 61.62 15.30
CA GLU A 34 -48.67 60.47 15.35
C GLU A 34 -49.78 60.65 14.26
N GLU A 35 -50.26 59.61 13.55
CA GLU A 35 -51.73 59.35 13.40
C GLU A 35 -52.07 58.06 12.61
N VAL A 36 -53.08 57.37 13.14
CA VAL A 36 -53.58 56.03 12.79
C VAL A 36 -54.26 55.92 11.42
N GLY A 37 -53.97 54.85 10.66
CA GLY A 37 -54.74 54.43 9.49
C GLY A 37 -54.86 52.90 9.37
N MET A 38 -55.90 52.30 9.95
CA MET A 38 -56.11 50.84 9.95
C MET A 38 -56.53 50.29 8.57
N GLY A 39 -55.95 49.15 8.16
CA GLY A 39 -56.33 48.47 6.91
C GLY A 39 -55.57 47.18 6.58
N VAL A 40 -55.32 46.30 7.56
CA VAL A 40 -54.60 45.03 7.35
C VAL A 40 -55.55 43.89 6.95
N GLU A 41 -55.30 43.27 5.80
CA GLU A 41 -55.51 41.83 5.56
C GLU A 41 -54.28 41.31 4.77
N ASN A 42 -53.40 40.55 5.43
CA ASN A 42 -52.23 39.92 4.81
C ASN A 42 -52.64 38.81 3.83
N SER A 43 -51.90 38.68 2.73
CA SER A 43 -51.82 37.43 1.94
C SER A 43 -50.49 37.28 1.18
N ASP A 44 -49.42 37.95 1.64
CA ASP A 44 -48.07 37.89 1.09
C ASP A 44 -47.11 37.48 2.23
N ASP A 45 -46.99 36.17 2.48
CA ASP A 45 -46.20 35.58 3.58
C ASP A 45 -45.47 34.28 3.11
N GLU A 46 -45.23 34.10 1.80
CA GLU A 46 -44.50 32.94 1.22
C GLU A 46 -43.31 33.30 0.29
N GLU A 47 -42.98 34.59 0.06
CA GLU A 47 -41.84 34.98 -0.82
C GLU A 47 -40.59 35.55 -0.08
N GLU A 48 -40.64 35.88 1.22
CA GLU A 48 -39.45 36.41 1.92
C GLU A 48 -38.37 35.33 2.20
N ASP A 49 -38.80 34.12 2.60
CA ASP A 49 -37.96 33.00 3.08
C ASP A 49 -36.92 32.56 2.02
N SER A 50 -37.37 32.37 0.76
CA SER A 50 -36.49 32.02 -0.38
C SER A 50 -35.40 33.06 -0.62
N SER A 51 -35.67 34.33 -0.28
CA SER A 51 -34.73 35.41 -0.53
C SER A 51 -33.58 35.43 0.48
N GLU A 52 -33.70 34.83 1.65
CA GLU A 52 -32.59 34.78 2.63
C GLU A 52 -31.63 33.63 2.30
N ASP A 53 -32.15 32.43 2.01
CA ASP A 53 -31.36 31.27 1.56
C ASP A 53 -30.48 31.59 0.33
N GLU A 54 -31.02 32.26 -0.70
CA GLU A 54 -30.25 32.68 -1.90
C GLU A 54 -29.07 33.62 -1.54
N LYS A 55 -29.25 34.50 -0.55
CA LYS A 55 -28.20 35.43 -0.10
C LYS A 55 -27.14 34.72 0.74
N GLU A 56 -27.51 33.76 1.59
CA GLU A 56 -26.54 32.94 2.33
C GLU A 56 -25.73 32.04 1.40
N ASN A 57 -26.37 31.41 0.41
CA ASN A 57 -25.69 30.56 -0.57
C ASN A 57 -24.71 31.35 -1.45
N GLU A 58 -25.07 32.54 -1.95
CA GLU A 58 -24.12 33.37 -2.71
C GLU A 58 -22.95 33.88 -1.85
N ALA A 59 -23.18 34.18 -0.56
CA ALA A 59 -22.11 34.56 0.36
C ALA A 59 -21.12 33.39 0.62
N GLU A 60 -21.63 32.16 0.78
CA GLU A 60 -20.79 30.96 0.92
C GLU A 60 -20.07 30.60 -0.39
N ILE A 61 -20.73 30.77 -1.55
CA ILE A 61 -20.09 30.64 -2.88
C ILE A 61 -18.90 31.61 -2.99
N GLN A 62 -19.06 32.88 -2.60
CA GLN A 62 -17.97 33.86 -2.61
C GLN A 62 -16.84 33.48 -1.63
N ARG A 63 -17.18 32.98 -0.44
CA ARG A 63 -16.20 32.48 0.54
C ARG A 63 -15.38 31.30 0.00
N LEU A 64 -16.02 30.39 -0.74
CA LEU A 64 -15.37 29.25 -1.39
C LEU A 64 -14.55 29.67 -2.61
N GLU A 65 -15.01 30.64 -3.41
CA GLU A 65 -14.21 31.22 -4.51
C GLU A 65 -12.97 31.96 -3.97
N GLU A 66 -13.05 32.65 -2.83
CA GLU A 66 -11.89 33.24 -2.14
C GLU A 66 -10.95 32.15 -1.58
N GLN A 67 -11.47 31.12 -0.91
CA GLN A 67 -10.68 29.98 -0.41
C GLN A 67 -9.89 29.29 -1.53
N LEU A 68 -10.50 29.07 -2.70
CA LEU A 68 -9.82 28.52 -3.88
C LEU A 68 -8.87 29.52 -4.57
N SER A 69 -9.01 30.83 -4.35
CA SER A 69 -8.03 31.82 -4.81
C SER A 69 -6.74 31.79 -3.97
N ILE A 70 -6.85 31.43 -2.69
CA ILE A 70 -5.73 31.24 -1.76
C ILE A 70 -5.10 29.85 -1.92
N ASN A 71 -5.91 28.80 -2.05
CA ASN A 71 -5.48 27.43 -2.24
C ASN A 71 -6.32 26.71 -3.32
N ALA A 72 -5.86 26.78 -4.57
CA ALA A 72 -6.50 26.09 -5.68
C ALA A 72 -6.47 24.54 -5.55
N PHE A 73 -5.67 23.98 -4.65
CA PHE A 73 -5.52 22.53 -4.45
C PHE A 73 -6.44 21.95 -3.35
N ASP A 74 -7.40 22.72 -2.83
CA ASP A 74 -8.42 22.19 -1.92
C ASP A 74 -9.54 21.45 -2.67
N TYR A 75 -9.37 20.14 -2.85
CA TYR A 75 -10.31 19.28 -3.56
C TYR A 75 -11.75 19.38 -3.03
N ASN A 76 -11.94 19.42 -1.71
CA ASN A 76 -13.26 19.46 -1.10
C ASN A 76 -13.93 20.82 -1.36
N CYS A 77 -13.17 21.91 -1.26
CA CYS A 77 -13.67 23.25 -1.57
C CYS A 77 -14.12 23.40 -3.04
N HIS A 78 -13.52 22.67 -4.00
CA HIS A 78 -14.08 22.57 -5.37
C HIS A 78 -15.40 21.80 -5.40
N VAL A 79 -15.51 20.66 -4.70
CA VAL A 79 -16.73 19.84 -4.67
C VAL A 79 -17.90 20.62 -4.05
N ASP A 80 -17.69 21.28 -2.92
CA ASP A 80 -18.72 22.05 -2.22
C ASP A 80 -19.15 23.29 -3.04
N LEU A 81 -18.20 23.99 -3.69
CA LEU A 81 -18.52 25.09 -4.61
C LEU A 81 -19.32 24.60 -5.83
N ILE A 82 -18.93 23.49 -6.46
CA ILE A 82 -19.63 22.90 -7.61
C ILE A 82 -21.05 22.44 -7.21
N LYS A 83 -21.22 21.97 -5.97
CA LYS A 83 -22.52 21.57 -5.43
C LYS A 83 -23.43 22.80 -5.23
N LEU A 84 -22.97 23.86 -4.56
CA LEU A 84 -23.75 25.09 -4.36
C LEU A 84 -24.10 25.78 -5.69
N LEU A 85 -23.13 25.96 -6.59
CA LEU A 85 -23.38 26.51 -7.93
C LEU A 85 -24.36 25.68 -8.78
N LYS A 86 -24.59 24.42 -8.44
CA LYS A 86 -25.60 23.55 -9.06
C LYS A 86 -26.96 23.62 -8.36
N GLN A 87 -27.02 24.00 -7.08
CA GLN A 87 -28.26 24.29 -6.36
C GLN A 87 -28.85 25.62 -6.83
N GLU A 88 -28.03 26.68 -6.90
CA GLU A 88 -28.43 28.02 -7.38
C GLU A 88 -28.68 28.09 -8.91
N GLY A 89 -28.45 27.01 -9.65
CA GLY A 89 -28.64 26.97 -11.11
C GLY A 89 -27.65 27.83 -11.91
N GLU A 90 -26.54 28.25 -11.32
CA GLU A 90 -25.55 29.19 -11.88
C GLU A 90 -24.67 28.54 -12.97
N LEU A 91 -25.29 28.17 -14.09
CA LEU A 91 -24.72 27.29 -15.13
C LEU A 91 -23.36 27.74 -15.68
N PHE A 92 -23.10 29.05 -15.76
CA PHE A 92 -21.83 29.57 -16.28
C PHE A 92 -20.70 29.43 -15.25
N ARG A 93 -20.94 29.83 -13.99
CA ARG A 93 -19.98 29.63 -12.89
C ARG A 93 -19.76 28.13 -12.65
N LEU A 94 -20.81 27.32 -12.64
CA LEU A 94 -20.77 25.86 -12.49
C LEU A 94 -19.86 25.19 -13.53
N ARG A 95 -20.03 25.52 -14.81
CA ARG A 95 -19.18 24.98 -15.89
C ARG A 95 -17.72 25.41 -15.73
N LYS A 96 -17.47 26.67 -15.33
CA LYS A 96 -16.12 27.22 -15.08
C LYS A 96 -15.44 26.58 -13.86
N ALA A 97 -16.18 26.30 -12.79
CA ALA A 97 -15.69 25.61 -11.60
C ALA A 97 -15.32 24.14 -11.91
N ARG A 98 -16.22 23.41 -12.59
CA ARG A 98 -15.95 22.04 -13.07
C ARG A 98 -14.73 21.97 -14.00
N GLN A 99 -14.58 22.94 -14.92
CA GLN A 99 -13.40 23.07 -15.77
C GLN A 99 -12.11 23.23 -14.94
N LYS A 100 -12.03 24.23 -14.04
CA LYS A 100 -10.89 24.43 -13.13
C LYS A 100 -10.54 23.16 -12.36
N MET A 101 -11.54 22.49 -11.77
CA MET A 101 -11.32 21.28 -10.98
C MET A 101 -10.72 20.16 -11.84
N SER A 102 -11.26 19.93 -13.04
CA SER A 102 -10.79 18.94 -14.01
C SER A 102 -9.43 19.27 -14.69
N GLU A 103 -8.88 20.45 -14.43
CA GLU A 103 -7.54 20.86 -14.89
C GLU A 103 -6.46 20.66 -13.80
N LEU A 104 -6.90 20.45 -12.55
CA LEU A 104 -6.03 20.22 -11.39
C LEU A 104 -6.11 18.78 -10.87
N PHE A 105 -7.27 18.11 -11.01
CA PHE A 105 -7.54 16.78 -10.46
C PHE A 105 -8.14 15.83 -11.49
N PRO A 106 -7.68 14.56 -11.55
CA PRO A 106 -8.43 13.49 -12.19
C PRO A 106 -9.74 13.25 -11.43
N LEU A 107 -10.88 13.34 -12.11
CA LEU A 107 -12.21 13.22 -11.48
C LEU A 107 -12.70 11.76 -11.49
N THR A 108 -13.60 11.42 -10.55
CA THR A 108 -14.18 10.08 -10.47
C THR A 108 -15.21 9.82 -11.57
N GLU A 109 -15.52 8.56 -11.83
CA GLU A 109 -16.57 8.15 -12.78
C GLU A 109 -17.92 8.84 -12.46
N GLU A 110 -18.23 9.03 -11.17
CA GLU A 110 -19.44 9.68 -10.67
C GLU A 110 -19.48 11.19 -10.95
N ILE A 111 -18.40 11.92 -10.69
CA ILE A 111 -18.34 13.38 -10.90
C ILE A 111 -18.37 13.71 -12.39
N TRP A 112 -17.65 12.94 -13.21
CA TRP A 112 -17.73 13.08 -14.66
C TRP A 112 -19.14 12.79 -15.19
N LEU A 113 -19.79 11.72 -14.71
CA LEU A 113 -21.18 11.41 -15.10
C LEU A 113 -22.16 12.51 -14.68
N ASP A 114 -22.01 13.11 -13.50
CA ASP A 114 -22.88 14.21 -13.07
C ASP A 114 -22.76 15.44 -13.99
N TRP A 115 -21.53 15.82 -14.38
CA TRP A 115 -21.31 16.90 -15.35
C TRP A 115 -21.84 16.55 -16.74
N LEU A 116 -21.53 15.36 -17.26
CA LEU A 116 -22.00 14.89 -18.56
C LEU A 116 -23.53 14.88 -18.63
N ASN A 117 -24.22 14.41 -17.59
CA ASN A 117 -25.69 14.38 -17.55
C ASN A 117 -26.32 15.78 -17.57
N ASP A 118 -25.67 16.81 -17.03
CA ASP A 118 -26.15 18.18 -17.11
C ASP A 118 -25.96 18.76 -18.51
N GLU A 119 -24.77 18.64 -19.10
CA GLU A 119 -24.47 19.16 -20.44
C GLU A 119 -25.31 18.46 -21.53
N ILE A 120 -25.60 17.16 -21.36
CA ILE A 120 -26.55 16.42 -22.21
C ILE A 120 -27.97 17.00 -22.11
N ARG A 121 -28.42 17.40 -20.91
CA ARG A 121 -29.75 17.99 -20.70
C ARG A 121 -29.85 19.43 -21.21
N LEU A 122 -28.74 20.16 -21.27
CA LEU A 122 -28.65 21.51 -21.84
C LEU A 122 -28.43 21.53 -23.37
N THR A 123 -28.36 20.37 -24.03
CA THR A 123 -28.07 20.27 -25.47
C THR A 123 -29.34 20.10 -26.30
N GLU A 124 -29.92 21.22 -26.75
CA GLU A 124 -31.08 21.24 -27.66
C GLU A 124 -30.72 21.28 -29.17
N GLU A 125 -29.46 21.60 -29.53
CA GLU A 125 -29.03 21.80 -30.92
C GLU A 125 -27.76 21.00 -31.31
N GLU A 126 -27.65 20.60 -32.59
CA GLU A 126 -26.47 19.88 -33.13
C GLU A 126 -25.10 20.53 -32.85
N PRO A 127 -24.84 21.85 -33.00
CA PRO A 127 -23.53 22.44 -32.72
C PRO A 127 -23.07 22.34 -31.26
N ASN A 128 -23.96 22.03 -30.31
CA ASN A 128 -23.58 21.75 -28.92
C ASN A 128 -23.19 20.28 -28.70
N ARG A 129 -23.61 19.38 -29.60
CA ARG A 129 -23.37 17.93 -29.51
C ARG A 129 -21.90 17.53 -29.62
N GLU A 130 -21.12 18.20 -30.47
CA GLU A 130 -19.68 17.94 -30.57
C GLU A 130 -18.93 18.38 -29.30
N LYS A 131 -19.38 19.44 -28.61
CA LYS A 131 -18.81 19.85 -27.30
C LYS A 131 -19.04 18.80 -26.22
N VAL A 132 -20.20 18.14 -26.24
CA VAL A 132 -20.48 17.00 -25.34
C VAL A 132 -19.59 15.80 -25.69
N TYR A 133 -19.34 15.53 -26.97
CA TYR A 133 -18.35 14.52 -27.36
C TYR A 133 -16.92 14.89 -26.91
N GLU A 134 -16.49 16.13 -27.04
CA GLU A 134 -15.20 16.61 -26.50
C GLU A 134 -15.10 16.43 -24.98
N LEU A 135 -16.21 16.58 -24.25
CA LEU A 135 -16.28 16.32 -22.81
C LEU A 135 -16.13 14.82 -22.48
N PHE A 136 -16.75 13.93 -23.26
CA PHE A 136 -16.51 12.48 -23.15
C PHE A 136 -15.05 12.09 -23.48
N GLU A 137 -14.41 12.76 -24.45
CA GLU A 137 -12.98 12.59 -24.80
C GLU A 137 -12.01 13.13 -23.72
N ARG A 138 -12.50 13.92 -22.76
CA ARG A 138 -11.78 14.26 -21.53
C ARG A 138 -12.04 13.20 -20.45
N ALA A 139 -13.32 12.94 -20.15
CA ALA A 139 -13.75 12.05 -19.08
C ALA A 139 -13.19 10.62 -19.18
N THR A 140 -12.93 10.14 -20.39
CA THR A 140 -12.38 8.79 -20.65
C THR A 140 -10.86 8.64 -20.43
N LYS A 141 -10.17 9.67 -19.91
CA LYS A 141 -8.70 9.66 -19.71
C LYS A 141 -8.24 9.42 -18.27
N ASP A 142 -9.03 9.85 -17.29
CA ASP A 142 -8.59 9.90 -15.89
C ASP A 142 -8.46 8.49 -15.27
N TYR A 143 -9.50 7.67 -15.44
CA TYR A 143 -9.60 6.31 -14.94
C TYR A 143 -10.37 5.41 -15.90
N ILE A 144 -10.32 4.10 -15.68
CA ILE A 144 -11.18 3.14 -16.38
C ILE A 144 -12.65 3.37 -15.99
N CYS A 145 -13.49 3.68 -16.97
CA CYS A 145 -14.84 4.18 -16.73
C CYS A 145 -15.90 3.50 -17.63
N PRO A 146 -16.33 2.25 -17.33
CA PRO A 146 -17.25 1.52 -18.19
C PRO A 146 -18.64 2.17 -18.31
N ASP A 147 -19.11 2.88 -17.29
CA ASP A 147 -20.43 3.52 -17.31
C ASP A 147 -20.38 4.86 -18.10
N ILE A 148 -19.26 5.58 -18.08
CA ILE A 148 -19.03 6.72 -19.00
C ILE A 148 -18.99 6.23 -20.45
N TRP A 149 -18.33 5.09 -20.73
CA TRP A 149 -18.34 4.51 -22.08
C TRP A 149 -19.75 4.07 -22.53
N LEU A 150 -20.58 3.58 -21.62
CA LEU A 150 -21.99 3.25 -21.88
C LEU A 150 -22.82 4.51 -22.19
N GLU A 151 -22.71 5.57 -21.40
CA GLU A 151 -23.45 6.82 -21.66
C GLU A 151 -22.91 7.53 -22.92
N TYR A 152 -21.61 7.46 -23.22
CA TYR A 152 -21.05 8.01 -24.45
C TYR A 152 -21.63 7.29 -25.68
N ALA A 153 -21.64 5.96 -25.67
CA ALA A 153 -22.22 5.17 -26.75
C ALA A 153 -23.73 5.41 -26.88
N GLN A 154 -24.50 5.35 -25.79
CA GLN A 154 -25.94 5.63 -25.79
C GLN A 154 -26.25 7.06 -26.27
N TYR A 155 -25.55 8.07 -25.76
CA TYR A 155 -25.71 9.45 -26.23
C TYR A 155 -25.44 9.53 -27.73
N SER A 156 -24.37 8.90 -28.22
CA SER A 156 -23.95 8.97 -29.63
C SER A 156 -25.03 8.47 -30.62
N ILE A 157 -25.85 7.49 -30.24
CA ILE A 157 -26.97 6.96 -31.05
C ILE A 157 -27.93 8.08 -31.48
N GLY A 158 -28.18 9.09 -30.63
CA GLY A 158 -29.04 10.22 -30.98
C GLY A 158 -28.59 11.03 -32.21
N GLY A 159 -27.33 10.89 -32.63
CA GLY A 159 -26.76 11.53 -33.82
C GLY A 159 -26.71 10.65 -35.06
N MET A 160 -27.27 9.43 -35.03
CA MET A 160 -27.14 8.45 -36.12
C MET A 160 -27.78 8.88 -37.45
N GLY A 161 -28.72 9.84 -37.42
CA GLY A 161 -29.34 10.41 -38.63
C GLY A 161 -28.44 11.38 -39.41
N SER A 162 -27.35 11.87 -38.81
CA SER A 162 -26.37 12.71 -39.49
C SER A 162 -25.53 11.90 -40.50
N PRO A 163 -24.99 12.52 -41.58
CA PRO A 163 -24.15 11.82 -42.55
C PRO A 163 -22.90 11.18 -41.90
N GLY A 164 -22.84 9.84 -41.91
CA GLY A 164 -21.78 9.08 -41.25
C GLY A 164 -21.99 8.84 -39.74
N GLY A 165 -23.11 9.29 -39.16
CA GLY A 165 -23.41 9.16 -37.73
C GLY A 165 -23.36 7.72 -37.23
N ILE A 166 -23.91 6.76 -37.99
CA ILE A 166 -23.87 5.31 -37.67
C ILE A 166 -22.43 4.81 -37.47
N ASP A 167 -21.49 5.23 -38.32
CA ASP A 167 -20.10 4.76 -38.22
C ASP A 167 -19.31 5.50 -37.13
N LYS A 168 -19.72 6.73 -36.75
CA LYS A 168 -19.25 7.40 -35.52
C LYS A 168 -19.69 6.64 -34.26
N VAL A 169 -20.95 6.18 -34.21
CA VAL A 169 -21.46 5.32 -33.11
C VAL A 169 -20.68 4.01 -33.02
N ARG A 170 -20.46 3.32 -34.15
CA ARG A 170 -19.63 2.09 -34.21
C ARG A 170 -18.20 2.33 -33.74
N SER A 171 -17.58 3.43 -34.14
CA SER A 171 -16.23 3.81 -33.69
C SER A 171 -16.16 3.98 -32.16
N ILE A 172 -17.18 4.62 -31.55
CA ILE A 172 -17.28 4.78 -30.10
C ILE A 172 -17.47 3.42 -29.41
N PHE A 173 -18.34 2.53 -29.92
CA PHE A 173 -18.51 1.19 -29.37
C PHE A 173 -17.25 0.31 -29.49
N GLU A 174 -16.53 0.35 -30.61
CA GLU A 174 -15.27 -0.41 -30.76
C GLU A 174 -14.17 0.11 -29.80
N ARG A 175 -14.13 1.43 -29.54
CA ARG A 175 -13.25 2.01 -28.51
C ARG A 175 -13.66 1.60 -27.11
N ALA A 176 -14.95 1.63 -26.78
CA ALA A 176 -15.49 1.13 -25.50
C ALA A 176 -15.13 -0.35 -25.29
N VAL A 177 -15.36 -1.20 -26.29
CA VAL A 177 -14.98 -2.62 -26.27
C VAL A 177 -13.47 -2.80 -26.10
N THR A 178 -12.65 -1.96 -26.72
CA THR A 178 -11.18 -2.00 -26.58
C THR A 178 -10.72 -1.57 -25.17
N ALA A 179 -11.37 -0.56 -24.58
CA ALA A 179 -11.00 0.00 -23.27
C ALA A 179 -11.54 -0.82 -22.08
N VAL A 180 -12.78 -1.31 -22.16
CA VAL A 180 -13.50 -1.94 -21.04
C VAL A 180 -14.14 -3.30 -21.36
N GLY A 181 -14.09 -3.78 -22.61
CA GLY A 181 -14.70 -5.05 -23.03
C GLY A 181 -14.06 -6.33 -22.43
N LEU A 182 -12.94 -6.20 -21.72
CA LEU A 182 -12.31 -7.26 -20.91
C LEU A 182 -12.62 -7.15 -19.40
N HIS A 183 -13.36 -6.13 -18.97
CA HIS A 183 -13.62 -5.86 -17.55
C HIS A 183 -14.64 -6.88 -17.00
N VAL A 184 -14.16 -7.92 -16.32
CA VAL A 184 -14.94 -9.13 -15.98
C VAL A 184 -16.39 -8.88 -15.48
N PRO A 185 -16.67 -7.99 -14.49
CA PRO A 185 -18.06 -7.72 -14.05
C PRO A 185 -18.82 -6.59 -14.79
N LYS A 186 -18.17 -5.52 -15.30
CA LYS A 186 -18.86 -4.38 -15.96
C LYS A 186 -18.90 -4.48 -17.50
N GLY A 187 -17.92 -5.13 -18.12
CA GLY A 187 -17.69 -5.12 -19.56
C GLY A 187 -18.78 -5.79 -20.40
N GLN A 188 -19.54 -6.73 -19.81
CA GLN A 188 -20.69 -7.37 -20.48
C GLN A 188 -21.71 -6.32 -20.96
N ALA A 189 -22.02 -5.30 -20.15
CA ALA A 189 -23.03 -4.31 -20.50
C ALA A 189 -22.68 -3.51 -21.77
N VAL A 190 -21.39 -3.28 -22.03
CA VAL A 190 -20.90 -2.60 -23.24
C VAL A 190 -21.07 -3.48 -24.48
N TRP A 191 -20.81 -4.79 -24.36
CA TRP A 191 -21.08 -5.75 -25.44
C TRP A 191 -22.58 -5.87 -25.71
N ASP A 192 -23.39 -5.97 -24.66
CA ASP A 192 -24.85 -6.09 -24.75
C ASP A 192 -25.46 -4.84 -25.44
N ALA A 193 -25.07 -3.63 -25.01
CA ALA A 193 -25.48 -2.39 -25.67
C ALA A 193 -25.06 -2.31 -27.15
N TYR A 194 -23.87 -2.82 -27.51
CA TYR A 194 -23.42 -2.83 -28.91
C TYR A 194 -24.20 -3.86 -29.76
N ARG A 195 -24.50 -5.05 -29.22
CA ARG A 195 -25.38 -6.03 -29.89
C ARG A 195 -26.79 -5.47 -30.05
N GLU A 196 -27.35 -4.80 -29.05
CA GLU A 196 -28.66 -4.16 -29.12
C GLU A 196 -28.72 -3.07 -30.19
N PHE A 197 -27.68 -2.23 -30.30
CA PHE A 197 -27.55 -1.22 -31.36
C PHE A 197 -27.49 -1.83 -32.78
N GLU A 198 -26.64 -2.82 -33.03
CA GLU A 198 -26.56 -3.44 -34.36
C GLU A 198 -27.83 -4.28 -34.69
N ASN A 199 -28.53 -4.84 -33.70
CA ASN A 199 -29.87 -5.44 -33.88
C ASN A 199 -30.95 -4.38 -34.19
N ALA A 200 -30.87 -3.18 -33.61
CA ALA A 200 -31.77 -2.08 -33.96
C ALA A 200 -31.59 -1.67 -35.44
N ILE A 201 -30.35 -1.58 -35.92
CA ILE A 201 -30.05 -1.35 -37.35
C ILE A 201 -30.52 -2.52 -38.22
N LEU A 202 -30.38 -3.78 -37.77
CA LEU A 202 -30.92 -4.94 -38.49
C LEU A 202 -32.43 -4.80 -38.72
N SER A 203 -33.17 -4.29 -37.72
CA SER A 203 -34.62 -4.10 -37.84
C SER A 203 -35.05 -3.01 -38.86
N THR A 204 -34.16 -2.08 -39.24
CA THR A 204 -34.42 -1.08 -40.29
C THR A 204 -33.99 -1.54 -41.68
N VAL A 205 -33.04 -2.48 -41.76
CA VAL A 205 -32.54 -3.08 -43.02
C VAL A 205 -33.41 -4.26 -43.49
N GLN A 206 -34.10 -4.97 -42.60
CA GLN A 206 -34.95 -6.11 -42.97
C GLN A 206 -36.13 -5.69 -43.87
N PRO A 207 -36.37 -6.39 -45.00
CA PRO A 207 -37.51 -6.11 -45.88
C PRO A 207 -38.84 -6.50 -45.19
N PRO A 208 -39.95 -5.79 -45.48
CA PRO A 208 -41.27 -6.17 -44.97
C PRO A 208 -41.65 -7.62 -45.33
N PRO A 209 -42.30 -8.38 -44.42
CA PRO A 209 -42.63 -9.79 -44.64
C PRO A 209 -43.34 -10.04 -45.99
N GLY A 210 -42.74 -10.91 -46.81
CA GLY A 210 -43.24 -11.26 -48.14
C GLY A 210 -42.71 -10.42 -49.31
N ARG A 211 -41.94 -9.34 -49.06
CA ARG A 211 -41.17 -8.66 -50.11
C ARG A 211 -39.86 -9.43 -50.37
N ILE A 212 -39.60 -9.75 -51.63
CA ILE A 212 -38.27 -10.23 -52.05
C ILE A 212 -37.32 -9.01 -52.04
N PRO A 213 -36.22 -9.01 -51.26
CA PRO A 213 -35.25 -7.92 -51.28
C PRO A 213 -34.53 -7.84 -52.63
N SER A 214 -34.08 -6.64 -52.98
CA SER A 214 -33.12 -6.43 -54.07
C SER A 214 -31.79 -7.12 -53.74
N ARG A 215 -30.93 -7.30 -54.74
CA ARG A 215 -29.58 -7.84 -54.52
C ARG A 215 -28.77 -6.97 -53.54
N GLU A 216 -28.88 -5.66 -53.65
CA GLU A 216 -28.18 -4.69 -52.79
C GLU A 216 -28.75 -4.69 -51.36
N GLU A 217 -30.08 -4.79 -51.23
CA GLU A 217 -30.75 -4.95 -49.92
C GLU A 217 -30.34 -6.26 -49.24
N GLN A 218 -30.20 -7.36 -49.99
CA GLN A 218 -29.74 -8.64 -49.47
C GLN A 218 -28.25 -8.63 -49.10
N GLU A 219 -27.38 -7.98 -49.90
CA GLU A 219 -25.96 -7.83 -49.58
C GLU A 219 -25.75 -6.96 -48.33
N LEU A 220 -26.57 -5.90 -48.14
CA LEU A 220 -26.60 -5.10 -46.92
C LEU A 220 -27.12 -5.89 -45.69
N LEU A 221 -28.21 -6.64 -45.85
CA LEU A 221 -28.78 -7.49 -44.80
C LEU A 221 -27.78 -8.56 -44.32
N ASN A 222 -27.12 -9.25 -45.26
CA ASN A 222 -26.08 -10.23 -44.96
C ASN A 222 -24.90 -9.60 -44.22
N THR A 223 -24.49 -8.39 -44.63
CA THR A 223 -23.42 -7.63 -43.95
C THR A 223 -23.80 -7.26 -42.52
N GLN A 224 -25.06 -6.88 -42.28
CA GLN A 224 -25.55 -6.52 -40.95
C GLN A 224 -25.69 -7.74 -40.02
N LEU A 225 -26.14 -8.89 -40.54
CA LEU A 225 -26.15 -10.14 -39.80
C LEU A 225 -24.74 -10.60 -39.40
N GLU A 226 -23.78 -10.53 -40.32
CA GLU A 226 -22.39 -10.95 -40.05
C GLU A 226 -21.67 -10.04 -39.04
N ARG A 227 -22.08 -8.75 -38.94
CA ARG A 227 -21.65 -7.86 -37.83
C ARG A 227 -22.10 -8.39 -36.48
N ILE A 228 -23.40 -8.68 -36.32
CA ILE A 228 -23.96 -9.15 -35.04
C ILE A 228 -23.36 -10.52 -34.66
N HIS A 229 -23.25 -11.44 -35.64
CA HIS A 229 -22.49 -12.68 -35.48
C HIS A 229 -21.06 -12.42 -34.99
N THR A 230 -20.34 -11.46 -35.57
CA THR A 230 -18.97 -11.13 -35.20
C THR A 230 -18.88 -10.60 -33.76
N LEU A 231 -19.86 -9.82 -33.29
CA LEU A 231 -19.93 -9.40 -31.88
C LEU A 231 -20.10 -10.59 -30.94
N PHE A 232 -21.08 -11.47 -31.19
CA PHE A 232 -21.26 -12.71 -30.40
C PHE A 232 -19.98 -13.57 -30.37
N ARG A 233 -19.36 -13.81 -31.54
CA ARG A 233 -18.11 -14.59 -31.65
C ARG A 233 -16.94 -13.98 -30.87
N ARG A 234 -16.82 -12.64 -30.85
CA ARG A 234 -15.77 -11.92 -30.10
C ARG A 234 -16.03 -12.00 -28.59
N GLN A 235 -17.25 -11.68 -28.14
CA GLN A 235 -17.62 -11.68 -26.73
C GLN A 235 -17.50 -13.09 -26.11
N LEU A 236 -17.98 -14.13 -26.81
CA LEU A 236 -17.92 -15.51 -26.32
C LEU A 236 -16.49 -16.09 -26.26
N ALA A 237 -15.49 -15.41 -26.84
CA ALA A 237 -14.07 -15.75 -26.68
C ALA A 237 -13.43 -15.08 -25.45
N ILE A 238 -14.16 -14.24 -24.71
CA ILE A 238 -13.66 -13.47 -23.56
C ILE A 238 -14.27 -14.02 -22.27
N PRO A 239 -13.47 -14.27 -21.21
CA PRO A 239 -13.97 -14.64 -19.89
C PRO A 239 -14.62 -13.41 -19.21
N LEU A 240 -15.94 -13.31 -19.33
CA LEU A 240 -16.79 -12.35 -18.62
C LEU A 240 -17.69 -13.08 -17.62
N LYS A 241 -18.21 -12.33 -16.65
CA LYS A 241 -19.26 -12.82 -15.75
C LYS A 241 -20.52 -13.20 -16.56
N ASP A 242 -21.25 -14.20 -16.09
CA ASP A 242 -22.57 -14.64 -16.60
C ASP A 242 -22.64 -14.95 -18.13
N MET A 243 -21.49 -15.22 -18.76
CA MET A 243 -21.36 -15.41 -20.22
C MET A 243 -22.10 -16.63 -20.78
N GLU A 244 -22.59 -17.52 -19.93
CA GLU A 244 -23.51 -18.62 -20.28
C GLU A 244 -24.82 -18.13 -20.88
N PHE A 245 -25.36 -16.99 -20.43
CA PHE A 245 -26.57 -16.43 -21.01
C PHE A 245 -26.34 -15.90 -22.42
N THR A 246 -25.18 -15.27 -22.69
CA THR A 246 -24.80 -14.84 -24.05
C THR A 246 -24.63 -16.03 -25.00
N TYR A 247 -24.17 -17.19 -24.53
CA TYR A 247 -24.08 -18.39 -25.36
C TYR A 247 -25.48 -18.93 -25.70
N ALA A 248 -26.38 -19.00 -24.72
CA ALA A 248 -27.77 -19.42 -24.93
C ALA A 248 -28.53 -18.44 -25.85
N GLU A 249 -28.33 -17.13 -25.68
CA GLU A 249 -28.85 -16.09 -26.56
C GLU A 249 -28.36 -16.30 -28.01
N TYR A 250 -27.07 -16.57 -28.21
CA TYR A 250 -26.52 -16.79 -29.55
C TYR A 250 -27.01 -18.11 -30.19
N GLU A 251 -27.26 -19.14 -29.37
CA GLU A 251 -27.83 -20.42 -29.81
C GLU A 251 -29.33 -20.30 -30.19
N GLU A 252 -30.10 -19.43 -29.52
CA GLU A 252 -31.50 -19.10 -29.89
C GLU A 252 -31.58 -18.12 -31.08
N TRP A 253 -30.67 -17.14 -31.15
CA TRP A 253 -30.65 -16.12 -32.21
C TRP A 253 -30.14 -16.65 -33.56
N SER A 254 -29.24 -17.64 -33.57
CA SER A 254 -28.61 -18.12 -34.81
C SER A 254 -29.39 -19.26 -35.47
N GLU A 255 -30.06 -18.96 -36.59
CA GLU A 255 -30.77 -19.94 -37.45
C GLU A 255 -29.95 -21.19 -37.84
N HIS A 256 -28.62 -21.05 -37.89
CA HIS A 256 -27.67 -22.09 -38.32
C HIS A 256 -26.95 -22.77 -37.13
N GLY A 257 -27.25 -22.36 -35.89
CA GLY A 257 -26.59 -22.81 -34.67
C GLY A 257 -25.18 -22.24 -34.46
N VAL A 258 -24.63 -22.44 -33.26
CA VAL A 258 -23.30 -21.95 -32.88
C VAL A 258 -22.20 -22.78 -33.57
N PRO A 259 -21.29 -22.19 -34.38
CA PRO A 259 -20.23 -22.94 -35.04
C PRO A 259 -19.25 -23.57 -34.04
N GLU A 260 -18.75 -24.78 -34.33
CA GLU A 260 -17.93 -25.56 -33.39
C GLU A 260 -16.67 -24.81 -32.90
N MET A 261 -16.03 -24.02 -33.78
CA MET A 261 -14.91 -23.15 -33.42
C MET A 261 -15.27 -22.18 -32.28
N VAL A 262 -16.46 -21.58 -32.34
CA VAL A 262 -16.96 -20.62 -31.34
C VAL A 262 -17.29 -21.34 -30.05
N SER A 263 -17.95 -22.50 -30.14
CA SER A 263 -18.19 -23.37 -28.98
C SER A 263 -16.88 -23.81 -28.29
N ASN A 264 -15.81 -24.02 -29.06
CA ASN A 264 -14.49 -24.39 -28.53
C ASN A 264 -13.66 -23.19 -28.04
N GLN A 265 -13.96 -21.96 -28.47
CA GLN A 265 -13.45 -20.72 -27.86
C GLN A 265 -14.17 -20.44 -26.53
N TYR A 266 -15.50 -20.51 -26.53
CA TYR A 266 -16.36 -20.37 -25.36
C TYR A 266 -15.99 -21.33 -24.21
N LYS A 267 -15.76 -22.62 -24.50
CA LYS A 267 -15.28 -23.59 -23.49
C LYS A 267 -13.93 -23.21 -22.86
N LYS A 268 -13.05 -22.53 -23.60
CA LYS A 268 -11.77 -22.03 -23.06
C LYS A 268 -11.97 -20.78 -22.20
N ALA A 269 -12.83 -19.86 -22.64
CA ALA A 269 -13.19 -18.67 -21.89
C ALA A 269 -13.86 -19.05 -20.54
N LEU A 270 -14.79 -20.02 -20.52
CA LEU A 270 -15.33 -20.57 -19.26
C LEU A 270 -14.22 -21.14 -18.34
N GLN A 271 -13.28 -21.90 -18.89
CA GLN A 271 -12.15 -22.46 -18.12
C GLN A 271 -11.22 -21.38 -17.57
N GLN A 272 -11.09 -20.23 -18.25
CA GLN A 272 -10.39 -19.05 -17.73
C GLN A 272 -11.24 -18.32 -16.67
N MET A 273 -12.55 -18.18 -16.88
CA MET A 273 -13.46 -17.51 -15.94
C MET A 273 -13.47 -18.20 -14.57
N GLU A 274 -13.46 -19.54 -14.51
CA GLU A 274 -13.35 -20.28 -13.25
C GLU A 274 -11.98 -20.08 -12.55
N LYS A 275 -10.92 -19.64 -13.25
CA LYS A 275 -9.67 -19.17 -12.60
C LYS A 275 -9.86 -17.79 -11.96
N TYR A 276 -10.49 -16.85 -12.66
CA TYR A 276 -10.64 -15.46 -12.20
C TYR A 276 -11.66 -15.33 -11.07
N LYS A 277 -12.69 -16.19 -11.09
CA LYS A 277 -13.79 -16.25 -10.12
C LYS A 277 -13.35 -16.15 -8.66
N SER A 278 -12.30 -16.86 -8.22
CA SER A 278 -11.83 -16.76 -6.83
C SER A 278 -11.25 -15.38 -6.47
N PHE A 279 -10.70 -14.65 -7.44
CA PHE A 279 -10.22 -13.28 -7.25
C PHE A 279 -11.37 -12.27 -7.30
N GLU A 280 -12.31 -12.42 -8.23
CA GLU A 280 -13.51 -11.57 -8.33
C GLU A 280 -14.41 -11.74 -7.08
N GLU A 281 -14.61 -12.97 -6.59
CA GLU A 281 -15.33 -13.24 -5.33
C GLU A 281 -14.61 -12.62 -4.13
N SER A 282 -13.27 -12.63 -4.10
CA SER A 282 -12.48 -11.94 -3.06
C SER A 282 -12.64 -10.42 -3.12
N LEU A 283 -12.65 -9.82 -4.31
CA LEU A 283 -12.88 -8.38 -4.52
C LEU A 283 -14.31 -7.93 -4.21
N VAL A 284 -15.28 -8.84 -4.20
CA VAL A 284 -16.67 -8.57 -3.78
C VAL A 284 -16.84 -8.66 -2.26
N VAL A 285 -16.02 -9.48 -1.58
CA VAL A 285 -16.08 -9.67 -0.12
C VAL A 285 -15.18 -8.70 0.66
N ALA A 286 -14.08 -8.23 0.05
CA ALA A 286 -13.15 -7.31 0.69
C ALA A 286 -13.69 -5.87 0.82
N GLU A 287 -13.40 -5.23 1.95
CA GLU A 287 -13.73 -3.83 2.21
C GLU A 287 -12.72 -2.89 1.49
N PRO A 288 -13.14 -1.70 1.02
CA PRO A 288 -12.24 -0.71 0.44
C PRO A 288 -11.06 -0.38 1.38
N PRO A 289 -9.83 -0.23 0.86
CA PRO A 289 -9.48 -0.08 -0.57
C PRO A 289 -9.13 -1.39 -1.32
N LYS A 290 -9.28 -2.59 -0.72
CA LYS A 290 -9.03 -3.90 -1.37
C LYS A 290 -7.63 -4.10 -1.98
N LEU A 291 -6.63 -3.36 -1.48
CA LEU A 291 -5.28 -3.30 -2.08
C LEU A 291 -4.59 -4.67 -2.14
N ALA A 292 -4.80 -5.53 -1.13
CA ALA A 292 -4.17 -6.84 -1.04
C ALA A 292 -4.75 -7.82 -2.08
N GLU A 293 -6.06 -7.78 -2.28
CA GLU A 293 -6.81 -8.59 -3.24
C GLU A 293 -6.43 -8.19 -4.67
N TYR A 294 -6.38 -6.89 -4.96
CA TYR A 294 -5.90 -6.39 -6.25
C TYR A 294 -4.43 -6.74 -6.51
N GLN A 295 -3.55 -6.60 -5.51
CA GLN A 295 -2.14 -7.00 -5.66
C GLN A 295 -1.99 -8.49 -6.00
N ALA A 296 -2.74 -9.37 -5.33
CA ALA A 296 -2.72 -10.81 -5.59
C ALA A 296 -3.26 -11.17 -6.99
N TYR A 297 -4.27 -10.45 -7.47
CA TYR A 297 -4.82 -10.61 -8.83
C TYR A 297 -3.81 -10.11 -9.89
N ILE A 298 -3.18 -8.96 -9.67
CA ILE A 298 -2.13 -8.42 -10.54
C ILE A 298 -0.94 -9.40 -10.64
N ASP A 299 -0.49 -9.98 -9.51
CA ASP A 299 0.60 -10.96 -9.50
C ASP A 299 0.23 -12.28 -10.20
N PHE A 300 -1.07 -12.61 -10.27
CA PHE A 300 -1.57 -13.73 -11.06
C PHE A 300 -1.62 -13.42 -12.57
N GLU A 301 -2.17 -12.28 -12.98
CA GLU A 301 -2.22 -11.88 -14.40
C GLU A 301 -0.82 -11.62 -14.98
N LEU A 302 0.09 -11.03 -14.20
CA LEU A 302 1.52 -10.89 -14.56
C LEU A 302 2.22 -12.25 -14.80
N LYS A 303 1.71 -13.33 -14.19
CA LYS A 303 2.24 -14.69 -14.34
C LYS A 303 1.61 -15.46 -15.51
N GLU A 304 0.32 -15.23 -15.81
CA GLU A 304 -0.32 -15.78 -17.01
C GLU A 304 0.15 -15.05 -18.28
N GLY A 305 0.49 -13.76 -18.18
CA GLY A 305 1.29 -13.02 -19.15
C GLY A 305 0.52 -12.34 -20.30
N ASP A 306 -0.81 -12.29 -20.25
CA ASP A 306 -1.64 -11.59 -21.26
C ASP A 306 -1.55 -10.06 -21.05
N PRO A 307 -0.97 -9.29 -21.99
CA PRO A 307 -0.75 -7.87 -21.77
C PRO A 307 -2.03 -7.05 -21.67
N ALA A 308 -3.13 -7.47 -22.30
CA ALA A 308 -4.41 -6.77 -22.25
C ALA A 308 -5.11 -7.02 -20.91
N ARG A 309 -5.00 -8.23 -20.36
CA ARG A 309 -5.51 -8.56 -19.02
C ARG A 309 -4.68 -7.97 -17.88
N ILE A 310 -3.37 -7.85 -18.06
CA ILE A 310 -2.52 -7.13 -17.12
C ILE A 310 -2.91 -5.64 -17.08
N GLN A 311 -3.10 -4.99 -18.23
CA GLN A 311 -3.56 -3.59 -18.31
C GLN A 311 -4.94 -3.40 -17.64
N ILE A 312 -5.97 -4.17 -18.02
CA ILE A 312 -7.33 -4.00 -17.46
C ILE A 312 -7.35 -4.20 -15.93
N THR A 313 -6.48 -5.07 -15.40
CA THR A 313 -6.42 -5.37 -13.96
C THR A 313 -5.67 -4.28 -13.19
N PHE A 314 -4.60 -3.71 -13.76
CA PHE A 314 -3.94 -2.52 -13.20
C PHE A 314 -4.87 -1.29 -13.21
N GLU A 315 -5.54 -0.99 -14.32
CA GLU A 315 -6.45 0.16 -14.40
C GLU A 315 -7.63 0.02 -13.44
N ARG A 316 -8.20 -1.19 -13.27
CA ARG A 316 -9.22 -1.47 -12.25
C ARG A 316 -8.70 -1.21 -10.83
N ALA A 317 -7.51 -1.73 -10.51
CA ALA A 317 -6.91 -1.50 -9.19
C ALA A 317 -6.67 -0.01 -8.94
N LEU A 318 -6.15 0.72 -9.93
CA LEU A 318 -5.85 2.15 -9.85
C LEU A 318 -7.11 3.03 -9.77
N ALA A 319 -8.26 2.60 -10.29
CA ALA A 319 -9.53 3.31 -10.07
C ALA A 319 -10.02 3.25 -8.61
N GLU A 320 -9.74 2.15 -7.88
CA GLU A 320 -10.03 2.04 -6.43
C GLU A 320 -8.85 2.47 -5.53
N ASN A 321 -7.61 2.56 -6.06
CA ASN A 321 -6.37 2.77 -5.30
C ASN A 321 -5.46 3.86 -5.92
N CYS A 322 -6.02 4.91 -6.51
CA CYS A 322 -5.25 5.95 -7.22
C CYS A 322 -4.21 6.68 -6.35
N LEU A 323 -4.40 6.71 -5.03
CA LEU A 323 -3.50 7.36 -4.07
C LEU A 323 -2.36 6.45 -3.57
N VAL A 324 -2.07 5.32 -4.24
CA VAL A 324 -1.00 4.38 -3.87
C VAL A 324 0.17 4.47 -4.88
N PRO A 325 1.27 5.20 -4.58
CA PRO A 325 2.35 5.43 -5.53
C PRO A 325 3.04 4.14 -6.01
N ASP A 326 3.17 3.14 -5.13
CA ASP A 326 3.75 1.84 -5.47
C ASP A 326 2.96 1.09 -6.55
N MET A 327 1.64 1.30 -6.62
CA MET A 327 0.80 0.67 -7.64
C MET A 327 1.02 1.32 -9.01
N TRP A 328 1.10 2.66 -9.06
CA TRP A 328 1.52 3.38 -10.26
C TRP A 328 2.92 2.99 -10.69
N ALA A 329 3.89 2.93 -9.77
CA ALA A 329 5.26 2.53 -10.06
C ALA A 329 5.33 1.09 -10.61
N LYS A 330 4.58 0.14 -10.04
CA LYS A 330 4.51 -1.25 -10.52
C LYS A 330 3.92 -1.32 -11.94
N TYR A 331 2.88 -0.55 -12.23
CA TYR A 331 2.25 -0.48 -13.56
C TYR A 331 3.15 0.17 -14.60
N THR A 332 3.69 1.36 -14.30
CA THR A 332 4.57 2.09 -15.22
C THR A 332 5.85 1.33 -15.53
N ILE A 333 6.47 0.69 -14.54
CA ILE A 333 7.64 -0.19 -14.74
C ILE A 333 7.30 -1.37 -15.66
N TYR A 334 6.09 -1.93 -15.57
CA TYR A 334 5.64 -2.97 -16.49
C TYR A 334 5.47 -2.42 -17.93
N LEU A 335 4.82 -1.27 -18.10
CA LEU A 335 4.65 -0.61 -19.39
C LEU A 335 6.02 -0.27 -20.05
N ASP A 336 6.93 0.36 -19.30
CA ASP A 336 8.26 0.77 -19.75
C ASP A 336 9.17 -0.40 -20.14
N ARG A 337 9.09 -1.52 -19.40
CA ARG A 337 10.03 -2.64 -19.60
C ARG A 337 9.51 -3.68 -20.58
N GLN A 338 8.21 -3.95 -20.59
CA GLN A 338 7.60 -5.01 -21.41
C GLN A 338 6.93 -4.48 -22.67
N LEU A 339 5.99 -3.53 -22.56
CA LEU A 339 5.13 -3.10 -23.67
C LEU A 339 5.77 -2.03 -24.57
N LYS A 340 6.38 -0.98 -24.00
CA LYS A 340 7.09 0.11 -24.69
C LYS A 340 6.27 0.88 -25.74
N ILE A 341 4.95 0.82 -25.67
CA ILE A 341 4.03 1.53 -26.57
C ILE A 341 3.98 3.01 -26.16
N LYS A 342 4.68 3.89 -26.90
CA LYS A 342 4.88 5.32 -26.54
C LYS A 342 3.61 6.01 -26.04
N HIS A 343 2.49 5.91 -26.75
CA HIS A 343 1.25 6.61 -26.36
C HIS A 343 0.73 6.13 -25.00
N LEU A 344 0.64 4.82 -24.78
CA LEU A 344 0.15 4.21 -23.54
C LEU A 344 1.08 4.49 -22.35
N VAL A 345 2.40 4.39 -22.58
CA VAL A 345 3.41 4.72 -21.58
C VAL A 345 3.28 6.18 -21.16
N LEU A 346 3.18 7.11 -22.12
CA LEU A 346 3.12 8.54 -21.81
C LEU A 346 1.80 8.93 -21.15
N SER A 347 0.63 8.45 -21.60
CA SER A 347 -0.64 8.77 -20.93
C SER A 347 -0.72 8.22 -19.51
N THR A 348 -0.06 7.10 -19.22
CA THR A 348 0.03 6.56 -17.85
C THR A 348 1.00 7.39 -16.99
N HIS A 349 2.10 7.86 -17.56
CA HIS A 349 3.06 8.73 -16.86
C HIS A 349 2.62 10.20 -16.75
N GLU A 350 1.63 10.63 -17.52
CA GLU A 350 0.93 11.90 -17.32
C GLU A 350 0.07 11.83 -16.05
N ARG A 351 -0.71 10.75 -15.91
CA ARG A 351 -1.50 10.44 -14.69
C ARG A 351 -0.64 10.18 -13.45
N ALA A 352 0.57 9.61 -13.63
CA ALA A 352 1.50 9.28 -12.53
C ALA A 352 2.67 10.27 -12.32
N SER A 353 2.81 11.31 -13.16
CA SER A 353 3.87 12.33 -13.17
C SER A 353 5.32 11.81 -13.05
N TYR A 354 5.98 11.46 -14.17
CA TYR A 354 7.39 11.00 -14.14
C TYR A 354 8.26 11.44 -15.33
N LEU A 355 9.38 12.11 -15.04
CA LEU A 355 10.29 12.69 -16.05
C LEU A 355 11.03 11.64 -16.92
N LEU A 356 11.44 10.51 -16.33
CA LEU A 356 12.30 9.54 -17.03
C LEU A 356 11.60 8.83 -18.20
N ALA A 357 10.26 8.76 -18.21
CA ALA A 357 9.49 8.19 -19.30
C ALA A 357 9.44 9.11 -20.54
N LEU A 358 9.36 10.42 -20.32
CA LEU A 358 9.42 11.44 -21.37
C LEU A 358 10.76 11.37 -22.11
N GLU A 359 11.86 11.25 -21.36
CA GLU A 359 13.20 11.08 -21.94
C GLU A 359 13.31 9.77 -22.74
N ARG A 360 12.91 8.63 -22.15
CA ARG A 360 12.95 7.29 -22.80
C ARG A 360 12.20 7.26 -24.13
N HIS A 361 11.11 8.02 -24.24
CA HIS A 361 10.31 8.08 -25.46
C HIS A 361 10.65 9.24 -26.40
N GLY A 362 11.66 10.05 -26.09
CA GLY A 362 12.04 11.20 -26.92
C GLY A 362 10.88 12.19 -27.06
N SER A 363 10.31 12.62 -25.93
CA SER A 363 9.53 13.85 -25.88
C SER A 363 10.45 15.05 -26.13
N ASP A 364 9.87 16.18 -26.54
CA ASP A 364 10.63 17.41 -26.73
C ASP A 364 11.11 18.00 -25.40
N HIS A 365 12.14 18.84 -25.46
CA HIS A 365 12.74 19.42 -24.27
C HIS A 365 11.80 20.38 -23.52
N GLN A 366 10.93 21.12 -24.21
CA GLN A 366 10.05 22.08 -23.55
C GLN A 366 9.05 21.34 -22.66
N THR A 367 8.39 20.30 -23.19
CA THR A 367 7.51 19.41 -22.42
C THR A 367 8.21 18.81 -21.19
N VAL A 368 9.47 18.39 -21.30
CA VAL A 368 10.24 17.87 -20.14
C VAL A 368 10.54 18.96 -19.12
N SER A 369 10.86 20.19 -19.56
CA SER A 369 11.10 21.33 -18.68
C SER A 369 9.83 21.76 -17.96
N ASP A 370 8.71 21.87 -18.68
CA ASP A 370 7.43 22.32 -18.14
C ASP A 370 6.89 21.32 -17.09
N ILE A 371 7.07 20.02 -17.32
CA ILE A 371 6.70 18.97 -16.35
C ILE A 371 7.66 18.96 -15.14
N PHE A 372 8.94 19.32 -15.32
CA PHE A 372 9.87 19.52 -14.19
C PHE A 372 9.46 20.73 -13.32
N GLU A 373 9.13 21.87 -13.92
CA GLU A 373 8.64 23.04 -13.16
C GLU A 373 7.32 22.70 -12.44
N LYS A 374 6.39 21.97 -13.07
CA LYS A 374 5.19 21.45 -12.40
C LYS A 374 5.53 20.56 -11.21
N ALA A 375 6.51 19.67 -11.34
CA ALA A 375 6.94 18.78 -10.26
C ALA A 375 7.54 19.55 -9.07
N LEU A 376 8.35 20.59 -9.29
CA LEU A 376 8.84 21.45 -8.19
C LEU A 376 7.70 22.14 -7.44
N ASN A 377 6.70 22.63 -8.17
CA ASN A 377 5.55 23.33 -7.61
C ASN A 377 4.49 22.40 -6.98
N ALA A 378 4.63 21.07 -7.10
CA ALA A 378 3.71 20.10 -6.51
C ALA A 378 3.82 20.02 -4.96
N GLY A 379 4.88 20.54 -4.36
CA GLY A 379 4.99 20.76 -2.92
C GLY A 379 5.28 19.51 -2.09
N PHE A 380 6.48 18.92 -2.23
CA PHE A 380 6.88 17.72 -1.49
C PHE A 380 6.94 17.90 0.04
N ILE A 381 7.06 16.77 0.77
CA ILE A 381 6.99 16.73 2.25
C ILE A 381 8.35 16.59 2.93
N GLN A 382 9.40 16.18 2.22
CA GLN A 382 10.77 16.11 2.74
C GLN A 382 11.73 16.94 1.87
N ALA A 383 12.78 17.48 2.48
CA ALA A 383 13.83 18.20 1.75
C ALA A 383 14.61 17.28 0.78
N THR A 384 14.66 15.97 1.05
CA THR A 384 15.23 14.94 0.19
C THR A 384 14.48 14.79 -1.13
N ASP A 385 13.15 14.88 -1.14
CA ASP A 385 12.31 14.74 -2.33
C ASP A 385 12.69 15.79 -3.40
N TYR A 386 12.97 17.02 -2.93
CA TYR A 386 13.47 18.11 -3.77
C TYR A 386 14.86 17.83 -4.34
N VAL A 387 15.75 17.19 -3.56
CA VAL A 387 17.08 16.78 -4.04
C VAL A 387 16.95 15.70 -5.13
N GLU A 388 16.04 14.74 -4.98
CA GLU A 388 15.81 13.68 -5.96
C GLU A 388 15.26 14.19 -7.30
N ILE A 389 14.23 15.07 -7.28
CA ILE A 389 13.66 15.62 -8.52
C ILE A 389 14.67 16.53 -9.26
N TRP A 390 15.47 17.32 -8.53
CA TRP A 390 16.57 18.09 -9.11
C TRP A 390 17.65 17.18 -9.70
N GLN A 391 18.06 16.12 -9.01
CA GLN A 391 19.02 15.15 -9.57
C GLN A 391 18.48 14.48 -10.84
N ALA A 392 17.21 14.07 -10.87
CA ALA A 392 16.59 13.46 -12.05
C ALA A 392 16.62 14.40 -13.26
N TYR A 393 16.33 15.69 -13.07
CA TYR A 393 16.37 16.68 -14.14
C TYR A 393 17.80 17.03 -14.58
N LEU A 394 18.72 17.23 -13.65
CA LEU A 394 20.14 17.48 -13.94
C LEU A 394 20.78 16.33 -14.74
N ASP A 395 20.42 15.08 -14.42
CA ASP A 395 20.94 13.91 -15.10
C ASP A 395 20.31 13.70 -16.49
N TYR A 396 19.06 14.14 -16.70
CA TYR A 396 18.45 14.30 -18.04
C TYR A 396 19.18 15.38 -18.87
N LEU A 397 19.41 16.57 -18.31
CA LEU A 397 20.17 17.64 -18.99
C LEU A 397 21.57 17.16 -19.35
N ARG A 398 22.25 16.46 -18.44
CA ARG A 398 23.56 15.85 -18.69
C ARG A 398 23.54 14.82 -19.82
N ARG A 399 22.45 14.06 -19.99
CA ARG A 399 22.28 13.12 -21.12
C ARG A 399 22.03 13.82 -22.47
N ARG A 400 21.65 15.10 -22.49
CA ARG A 400 21.58 15.94 -23.70
C ARG A 400 22.92 16.55 -24.14
N VAL A 401 23.93 16.58 -23.28
CA VAL A 401 25.21 17.26 -23.60
C VAL A 401 26.12 16.37 -24.45
N ASP A 402 26.52 16.89 -25.61
CA ASP A 402 27.59 16.32 -26.43
C ASP A 402 28.98 16.78 -25.93
N PHE A 403 29.50 16.05 -24.96
CA PHE A 403 30.83 16.28 -24.36
C PHE A 403 32.02 16.05 -25.31
N SER A 404 31.81 15.77 -26.61
CA SER A 404 32.89 15.82 -27.60
C SER A 404 33.26 17.26 -28.01
N LYS A 405 32.39 18.24 -27.71
CA LYS A 405 32.57 19.67 -27.96
C LYS A 405 33.11 20.37 -26.72
N GLU A 406 34.07 21.28 -26.90
CA GLU A 406 34.62 22.08 -25.79
C GLU A 406 33.61 23.07 -25.19
N SER A 407 32.61 23.48 -25.97
CA SER A 407 31.43 24.21 -25.51
C SER A 407 30.20 23.81 -26.32
N SER A 408 29.03 23.85 -25.67
CA SER A 408 27.73 23.67 -26.32
C SER A 408 26.66 24.44 -25.54
N LYS A 409 25.51 24.75 -26.17
CA LYS A 409 24.42 25.45 -25.49
C LYS A 409 23.91 24.62 -24.30
N GLU A 410 23.82 23.31 -24.51
CA GLU A 410 23.33 22.30 -23.57
C GLU A 410 24.26 22.17 -22.35
N LEU A 411 25.58 22.36 -22.53
CA LEU A 411 26.53 22.35 -21.41
C LEU A 411 26.37 23.60 -20.53
N GLU A 412 26.17 24.77 -21.11
CA GLU A 412 25.90 25.99 -20.34
C GLU A 412 24.50 25.96 -19.69
N GLU A 413 23.52 25.35 -20.35
CA GLU A 413 22.19 25.06 -19.79
C GLU A 413 22.28 24.13 -18.56
N LEU A 414 23.08 23.06 -18.65
CA LEU A 414 23.38 22.17 -17.52
C LEU A 414 24.08 22.91 -16.37
N ARG A 415 25.07 23.76 -16.66
CA ARG A 415 25.78 24.59 -15.65
C ARG A 415 24.85 25.60 -14.97
N ALA A 416 23.96 26.22 -15.73
CA ALA A 416 22.92 27.11 -15.20
C ALA A 416 21.92 26.34 -14.32
N ALA A 417 21.49 25.15 -14.73
CA ALA A 417 20.61 24.29 -13.95
C ALA A 417 21.27 23.81 -12.65
N PHE A 418 22.55 23.41 -12.66
CA PHE A 418 23.30 23.09 -11.45
C PHE A 418 23.35 24.29 -10.50
N SER A 419 23.65 25.48 -11.02
CA SER A 419 23.68 26.72 -10.21
C SER A 419 22.32 26.99 -9.57
N ARG A 420 21.24 27.01 -10.38
CA ARG A 420 19.86 27.20 -9.91
C ARG A 420 19.44 26.15 -8.87
N SER A 421 19.85 24.89 -9.04
CA SER A 421 19.51 23.82 -8.07
C SER A 421 20.10 24.09 -6.68
N LEU A 422 21.34 24.59 -6.61
CA LEU A 422 22.01 24.90 -5.35
C LEU A 422 21.46 26.18 -4.70
N ASP A 423 21.08 27.17 -5.51
CA ASP A 423 20.42 28.38 -5.03
C ASP A 423 18.99 28.09 -4.51
N TYR A 424 18.26 27.16 -5.15
CA TYR A 424 16.93 26.69 -4.74
C TYR A 424 16.98 25.83 -3.45
N MET A 425 17.98 24.94 -3.31
CA MET A 425 18.18 24.23 -2.04
C MET A 425 18.41 25.22 -0.88
N LYS A 426 19.15 26.30 -1.13
CA LYS A 426 19.55 27.27 -0.10
C LYS A 426 18.49 28.34 0.21
N GLN A 427 17.56 28.58 -0.70
CA GLN A 427 16.44 29.50 -0.50
C GLN A 427 15.20 28.68 -0.14
N ASP A 428 14.48 28.21 -1.15
CA ASP A 428 13.16 27.56 -1.04
C ASP A 428 13.14 26.36 -0.08
N VAL A 429 14.19 25.51 -0.08
CA VAL A 429 14.22 24.28 0.74
C VAL A 429 14.74 24.55 2.16
N GLU A 430 15.88 25.22 2.32
CA GLU A 430 16.42 25.60 3.64
C GLU A 430 15.45 26.53 4.42
N GLU A 431 14.70 27.41 3.76
CA GLU A 431 13.67 28.25 4.41
C GLU A 431 12.44 27.44 4.85
N ARG A 432 11.96 26.50 4.01
CA ARG A 432 10.75 25.71 4.29
C ARG A 432 10.97 24.60 5.34
N PHE A 433 12.15 23.99 5.38
CA PHE A 433 12.44 22.82 6.23
C PHE A 433 13.49 23.07 7.33
N GLY A 434 14.28 24.14 7.25
CA GLY A 434 15.42 24.37 8.16
C GLY A 434 16.63 23.47 7.89
N GLU A 435 16.60 22.68 6.81
CA GLU A 435 17.67 21.79 6.37
C GLU A 435 17.78 21.77 4.84
N SER A 436 18.95 21.40 4.31
CA SER A 436 19.26 21.52 2.88
C SER A 436 18.90 20.29 2.02
N GLY A 437 18.30 19.24 2.60
CA GLY A 437 18.03 17.94 1.96
C GLY A 437 19.26 17.10 1.59
N ASP A 438 20.37 17.74 1.23
CA ASP A 438 21.63 17.13 0.78
C ASP A 438 22.82 17.49 1.71
N PRO A 439 22.92 16.89 2.93
CA PRO A 439 24.05 17.14 3.83
C PRO A 439 25.42 16.75 3.23
N SER A 440 25.43 15.74 2.35
CA SER A 440 26.64 15.25 1.68
C SER A 440 27.06 16.11 0.49
N CYS A 441 26.24 17.08 0.08
CA CYS A 441 26.42 17.89 -1.12
C CYS A 441 26.60 17.03 -2.40
N MET A 442 25.86 15.93 -2.50
CA MET A 442 25.79 15.02 -3.63
C MET A 442 25.60 15.74 -4.97
N ILE A 443 24.73 16.76 -5.06
CA ILE A 443 24.56 17.55 -6.30
C ILE A 443 25.88 18.20 -6.71
N MET A 444 26.63 18.76 -5.75
CA MET A 444 27.94 19.38 -5.98
C MET A 444 29.02 18.34 -6.31
N GLN A 445 28.97 17.14 -5.69
CA GLN A 445 29.87 16.03 -6.03
C GLN A 445 29.67 15.56 -7.47
N ILE A 446 28.42 15.44 -7.92
CA ILE A 446 28.08 15.06 -9.30
C ILE A 446 28.58 16.14 -10.27
N TRP A 447 28.33 17.43 -9.99
CA TRP A 447 28.83 18.52 -10.83
C TRP A 447 30.37 18.53 -10.92
N ALA A 448 31.07 18.37 -9.79
CA ALA A 448 32.53 18.29 -9.76
C ALA A 448 33.07 17.10 -10.55
N LYS A 449 32.39 15.94 -10.48
CA LYS A 449 32.71 14.74 -11.28
C LYS A 449 32.53 15.00 -12.77
N ILE A 450 31.46 15.68 -13.20
CA ILE A 450 31.20 16.03 -14.61
C ILE A 450 32.25 17.02 -15.14
N GLU A 451 32.52 18.10 -14.41
CA GLU A 451 33.49 19.13 -14.82
C GLU A 451 34.90 18.54 -14.96
N ALA A 452 35.33 17.67 -14.05
CA ALA A 452 36.64 17.01 -14.10
C ALA A 452 36.75 15.97 -15.24
N LEU A 453 35.82 15.01 -15.31
CA LEU A 453 35.87 13.89 -16.27
C LEU A 453 35.58 14.34 -17.70
N HIS A 454 34.49 15.08 -17.90
CA HIS A 454 34.00 15.39 -19.24
C HIS A 454 34.50 16.74 -19.75
N CYS A 455 34.39 17.79 -18.93
CA CYS A 455 34.78 19.15 -19.34
C CYS A 455 36.29 19.43 -19.16
N LYS A 456 37.05 18.51 -18.54
CA LYS A 456 38.48 18.66 -18.16
C LYS A 456 38.77 19.90 -17.29
N ASN A 457 37.73 20.45 -16.68
CA ASN A 457 37.74 21.68 -15.90
C ASN A 457 38.04 21.37 -14.42
N MET A 458 39.26 20.88 -14.17
CA MET A 458 39.67 20.48 -12.82
C MET A 458 39.71 21.66 -11.84
N GLN A 459 39.85 22.91 -12.32
CA GLN A 459 39.69 24.09 -11.47
C GLN A 459 38.28 24.16 -10.88
N LYS A 460 37.22 24.02 -11.69
CA LYS A 460 35.84 24.08 -11.19
C LYS A 460 35.51 22.93 -10.25
N ALA A 461 36.04 21.73 -10.53
CA ALA A 461 35.92 20.59 -9.62
C ALA A 461 36.56 20.88 -8.25
N ARG A 462 37.75 21.51 -8.20
CA ARG A 462 38.41 21.92 -6.95
C ARG A 462 37.63 23.00 -6.20
N GLU A 463 37.11 24.01 -6.89
CA GLU A 463 36.23 25.05 -6.31
C GLU A 463 34.99 24.44 -5.62
N LEU A 464 34.34 23.49 -6.29
CA LEU A 464 33.18 22.77 -5.74
C LEU A 464 33.57 21.93 -4.52
N TRP A 465 34.68 21.18 -4.57
CA TRP A 465 35.14 20.39 -3.43
C TRP A 465 35.57 21.22 -2.22
N ASP A 466 36.24 22.35 -2.39
CA ASP A 466 36.54 23.25 -1.26
C ASP A 466 35.26 23.81 -0.62
N SER A 467 34.20 24.05 -1.40
CA SER A 467 32.87 24.44 -0.89
C SER A 467 32.17 23.28 -0.14
N ILE A 468 32.15 22.07 -0.70
CA ILE A 468 31.63 20.85 -0.04
C ILE A 468 32.31 20.64 1.32
N MET A 469 33.64 20.72 1.36
CA MET A 469 34.44 20.56 2.58
C MET A 469 34.12 21.64 3.62
N THR A 470 33.87 22.87 3.17
CA THR A 470 33.52 24.02 4.03
C THR A 470 32.13 23.88 4.66
N LYS A 471 31.17 23.20 4.01
CA LYS A 471 29.86 22.81 4.57
C LYS A 471 29.94 21.74 5.69
N GLY A 472 31.09 21.57 6.34
CA GLY A 472 31.29 20.67 7.48
C GLY A 472 31.65 19.23 7.13
N ASN A 473 31.71 18.87 5.85
CA ASN A 473 32.06 17.53 5.38
C ASN A 473 33.55 17.17 5.51
N ALA A 474 34.42 18.16 5.75
CA ALA A 474 35.86 17.96 5.98
C ALA A 474 36.22 17.07 7.19
N LYS A 475 35.26 16.69 8.04
CA LYS A 475 35.46 15.79 9.19
C LYS A 475 35.38 14.30 8.83
N TYR A 476 34.86 13.94 7.66
CA TYR A 476 34.62 12.54 7.25
C TYR A 476 35.70 11.99 6.29
N ALA A 477 36.11 10.75 6.50
CA ALA A 477 37.16 10.09 5.72
C ALA A 477 36.73 9.85 4.26
N ASN A 478 35.49 9.39 4.05
CA ASN A 478 34.95 9.07 2.72
C ASN A 478 34.92 10.30 1.79
N MET A 479 34.56 11.48 2.30
CA MET A 479 34.54 12.74 1.55
C MET A 479 35.94 13.13 1.05
N TRP A 480 36.97 12.96 1.88
CA TRP A 480 38.35 13.21 1.49
C TRP A 480 38.87 12.19 0.47
N LEU A 481 38.45 10.93 0.60
CA LEU A 481 38.86 9.86 -0.32
C LEU A 481 38.18 9.99 -1.68
N GLU A 482 36.91 10.41 -1.74
CA GLU A 482 36.23 10.75 -3.00
C GLU A 482 36.89 11.94 -3.72
N TYR A 483 37.23 13.01 -3.00
CA TYR A 483 37.98 14.12 -3.59
C TYR A 483 39.38 13.68 -4.06
N TYR A 484 40.12 12.92 -3.25
CA TYR A 484 41.41 12.36 -3.64
C TYR A 484 41.32 11.45 -4.87
N ASN A 485 40.30 10.59 -4.96
CA ASN A 485 40.09 9.71 -6.11
C ASN A 485 39.80 10.51 -7.39
N LEU A 486 39.07 11.62 -7.29
CA LEU A 486 38.84 12.54 -8.41
C LEU A 486 40.13 13.24 -8.86
N GLU A 487 40.88 13.80 -7.90
CA GLU A 487 42.15 14.48 -8.10
C GLU A 487 43.24 13.53 -8.65
N ARG A 488 43.20 12.25 -8.26
CA ARG A 488 44.06 11.18 -8.78
C ARG A 488 43.71 10.76 -10.21
N SER A 489 42.45 10.92 -10.62
CA SER A 489 41.96 10.47 -11.93
C SER A 489 42.11 11.53 -13.02
N TYR A 490 41.91 12.81 -12.68
CA TYR A 490 41.84 13.92 -13.66
C TYR A 490 42.70 15.14 -13.31
N GLY A 491 43.33 15.12 -12.13
CA GLY A 491 44.14 16.21 -11.61
C GLY A 491 45.64 15.91 -11.65
N ASP A 492 46.34 16.20 -10.55
CA ASP A 492 47.80 16.02 -10.48
C ASP A 492 48.31 15.51 -9.10
N PRO A 493 49.48 14.84 -9.05
CA PRO A 493 50.03 14.31 -7.79
C PRO A 493 50.31 15.38 -6.72
N VAL A 494 50.56 16.64 -7.10
CA VAL A 494 50.84 17.72 -6.15
C VAL A 494 49.55 18.11 -5.41
N HIS A 495 48.41 18.13 -6.10
CA HIS A 495 47.10 18.35 -5.48
C HIS A 495 46.60 17.10 -4.73
N CYS A 496 46.90 15.88 -5.21
CA CYS A 496 46.68 14.64 -4.46
C CYS A 496 47.37 14.68 -3.08
N ARG A 497 48.66 15.03 -3.03
CA ARG A 497 49.45 15.20 -1.80
C ARG A 497 48.86 16.25 -0.86
N LYS A 498 48.45 17.41 -1.41
CA LYS A 498 47.78 18.47 -0.63
C LYS A 498 46.44 18.00 -0.05
N ALA A 499 45.61 17.31 -0.83
CA ALA A 499 44.32 16.79 -0.40
C ALA A 499 44.49 15.78 0.74
N LEU A 500 45.36 14.78 0.58
CA LEU A 500 45.64 13.78 1.61
C LEU A 500 46.26 14.38 2.89
N HIS A 501 47.16 15.36 2.77
CA HIS A 501 47.68 16.07 3.95
C HIS A 501 46.61 16.89 4.69
N ARG A 502 45.67 17.55 3.98
CA ARG A 502 44.50 18.20 4.61
C ARG A 502 43.60 17.15 5.26
N ALA A 503 43.35 16.04 4.58
CA ALA A 503 42.53 14.94 5.05
C ALA A 503 43.03 14.36 6.38
N VAL A 504 44.33 14.05 6.51
CA VAL A 504 44.92 13.56 7.77
C VAL A 504 44.68 14.53 8.93
N GLN A 505 44.70 15.85 8.68
CA GLN A 505 44.48 16.87 9.71
C GLN A 505 43.00 16.99 10.12
N CYS A 506 42.07 16.97 9.16
CA CYS A 506 40.66 17.26 9.39
C CYS A 506 39.79 16.01 9.71
N THR A 507 40.13 14.84 9.17
CA THR A 507 39.38 13.59 9.35
C THR A 507 39.28 13.22 10.82
N SER A 508 38.07 12.86 11.28
CA SER A 508 37.74 12.65 12.69
C SER A 508 37.06 11.30 12.98
N ASP A 509 36.46 10.68 11.97
CA ASP A 509 35.82 9.36 12.01
C ASP A 509 36.84 8.21 11.86
N TYR A 510 37.47 8.09 10.67
CA TYR A 510 38.41 7.03 10.30
C TYR A 510 39.77 7.59 9.88
N PRO A 511 40.46 8.37 10.73
CA PRO A 511 41.73 9.00 10.42
C PRO A 511 42.84 7.98 10.12
N GLU A 512 42.78 6.77 10.67
CA GLU A 512 43.67 5.65 10.36
C GLU A 512 43.71 5.33 8.86
N HIS A 513 42.54 5.24 8.23
CA HIS A 513 42.43 4.84 6.83
C HIS A 513 42.98 5.91 5.88
N VAL A 514 42.72 7.18 6.19
CA VAL A 514 43.29 8.32 5.45
C VAL A 514 44.81 8.39 5.61
N CYS A 515 45.35 8.04 6.78
CA CYS A 515 46.80 7.91 6.99
C CYS A 515 47.39 6.77 6.15
N GLU A 516 46.74 5.61 6.09
CA GLU A 516 47.17 4.47 5.28
C GLU A 516 47.17 4.80 3.77
N VAL A 517 46.16 5.51 3.27
CA VAL A 517 46.09 5.95 1.87
C VAL A 517 47.20 6.97 1.56
N LEU A 518 47.48 7.93 2.46
CA LEU A 518 48.61 8.85 2.29
C LEU A 518 49.95 8.12 2.21
N LEU A 519 50.21 7.20 3.14
CA LEU A 519 51.44 6.40 3.11
C LEU A 519 51.54 5.54 1.83
N THR A 520 50.42 4.94 1.41
CA THR A 520 50.36 4.13 0.19
C THR A 520 50.64 4.97 -1.07
N PHE A 521 50.14 6.20 -1.12
CA PHE A 521 50.41 7.15 -2.19
C PHE A 521 51.89 7.55 -2.24
N GLU A 522 52.49 8.02 -1.14
CA GLU A 522 53.91 8.41 -1.15
C GLU A 522 54.86 7.24 -1.39
N ARG A 523 54.49 6.01 -1.01
CA ARG A 523 55.26 4.80 -1.31
C ARG A 523 55.35 4.47 -2.81
N VAL A 524 54.41 4.97 -3.62
CA VAL A 524 54.32 4.67 -5.06
C VAL A 524 54.73 5.87 -5.92
N GLU A 525 54.43 7.10 -5.48
CA GLU A 525 54.58 8.34 -6.26
C GLU A 525 55.36 9.46 -5.53
N GLY A 526 55.78 9.23 -4.28
CA GLY A 526 56.55 10.19 -3.48
C GLY A 526 58.06 10.02 -3.61
N THR A 527 58.80 11.04 -3.19
CA THR A 527 60.22 10.88 -2.85
C THR A 527 60.38 10.30 -1.44
N LEU A 528 61.60 9.90 -1.06
CA LEU A 528 61.87 9.47 0.32
C LEU A 528 61.57 10.57 1.34
N GLU A 529 61.82 11.85 0.98
CA GLU A 529 61.48 13.01 1.80
C GLU A 529 59.95 13.17 1.96
N ASP A 530 59.17 13.03 0.88
CA ASP A 530 57.70 13.06 0.95
C ASP A 530 57.16 11.91 1.84
N TRP A 531 57.75 10.71 1.72
CA TRP A 531 57.41 9.54 2.53
C TRP A 531 57.73 9.76 4.02
N ASP A 532 58.93 10.24 4.37
CA ASP A 532 59.32 10.48 5.76
C ASP A 532 58.47 11.61 6.40
N ILE A 533 58.14 12.66 5.62
CA ILE A 533 57.19 13.70 6.01
C ILE A 533 55.78 13.12 6.24
N ALA A 534 55.33 12.17 5.42
CA ALA A 534 54.04 11.50 5.59
C ALA A 534 54.02 10.59 6.83
N VAL A 535 55.09 9.81 7.09
CA VAL A 535 55.24 9.02 8.32
C VAL A 535 55.18 9.94 9.54
N GLN A 536 55.99 11.00 9.59
CA GLN A 536 56.01 11.93 10.72
C GLN A 536 54.63 12.55 11.00
N LYS A 537 53.92 12.99 9.96
CA LYS A 537 52.57 13.59 10.08
C LYS A 537 51.52 12.58 10.55
N THR A 538 51.53 11.37 9.98
CA THR A 538 50.56 10.32 10.32
C THR A 538 50.77 9.79 11.73
N GLU A 539 52.01 9.48 12.14
CA GLU A 539 52.34 9.09 13.52
C GLU A 539 51.93 10.18 14.52
N THR A 540 52.27 11.45 14.25
CA THR A 540 51.90 12.57 15.13
C THR A 540 50.38 12.71 15.28
N ARG A 541 49.64 12.54 14.19
CA ARG A 541 48.16 12.61 14.19
C ARG A 541 47.53 11.44 14.94
N LEU A 542 47.96 10.21 14.65
CA LEU A 542 47.41 9.00 15.26
C LEU A 542 47.76 8.88 16.75
N ASN A 543 48.98 9.25 17.16
CA ASN A 543 49.35 9.29 18.58
C ASN A 543 48.45 10.24 19.39
N ARG A 544 48.15 11.43 18.85
CA ARG A 544 47.20 12.39 19.46
C ARG A 544 45.78 11.84 19.53
N ILE A 545 45.30 11.15 18.49
CA ILE A 545 43.97 10.53 18.48
C ILE A 545 43.89 9.38 19.48
N ASN A 546 44.90 8.53 19.55
CA ASN A 546 44.97 7.42 20.50
C ASN A 546 45.00 7.94 21.95
N GLU A 547 45.70 9.03 22.23
CA GLU A 547 45.65 9.71 23.54
C GLU A 547 44.24 10.27 23.83
N GLN A 548 43.56 10.86 22.84
CA GLN A 548 42.19 11.37 22.99
C GLN A 548 41.18 10.23 23.23
N ARG A 549 41.25 9.13 22.47
CA ARG A 549 40.42 7.93 22.63
C ARG A 549 40.67 7.26 23.99
N ALA A 550 41.92 7.15 24.44
CA ALA A 550 42.26 6.63 25.76
C ALA A 550 41.68 7.49 26.90
N LYS A 551 41.78 8.83 26.80
CA LYS A 551 41.18 9.76 27.77
C LYS A 551 39.65 9.76 27.74
N ALA A 552 39.02 9.45 26.61
CA ALA A 552 37.58 9.25 26.51
C ALA A 552 37.17 7.96 27.25
N ALA A 553 37.80 6.83 26.92
CA ALA A 553 37.55 5.54 27.56
C ALA A 553 37.82 5.56 29.08
N GLU A 554 38.84 6.30 29.54
CA GLU A 554 39.08 6.50 30.98
C GLU A 554 37.96 7.29 31.66
N LYS A 555 37.45 8.36 31.04
CA LYS A 555 36.29 9.11 31.55
C LYS A 555 35.03 8.25 31.61
N GLU A 556 34.77 7.49 30.56
CA GLU A 556 33.63 6.57 30.45
C GLU A 556 33.70 5.46 31.51
N ALA A 557 34.85 4.80 31.65
CA ALA A 557 35.08 3.79 32.70
C ALA A 557 34.94 4.37 34.12
N ASN A 558 35.35 5.63 34.33
CA ASN A 558 35.17 6.31 35.62
C ASN A 558 33.73 6.78 35.86
N LEU A 559 32.97 7.10 34.81
CA LEU A 559 31.52 7.35 34.90
C LEU A 559 30.78 6.05 35.28
N ALA A 560 31.06 4.95 34.58
CA ALA A 560 30.47 3.64 34.85
C ALA A 560 30.75 3.17 36.29
N ARG A 561 31.99 3.35 36.79
CA ARG A 561 32.33 3.11 38.21
C ARG A 561 31.51 3.96 39.18
N GLN A 562 31.34 5.26 38.90
CA GLN A 562 30.51 6.14 39.73
C GLN A 562 29.03 5.73 39.71
N GLU A 563 28.52 5.23 38.59
CA GLU A 563 27.17 4.66 38.50
C GLU A 563 27.03 3.35 39.29
N GLU A 564 28.03 2.47 39.23
CA GLU A 564 28.08 1.22 40.00
C GLU A 564 28.16 1.50 41.51
N ASP A 565 29.07 2.38 41.96
CA ASP A 565 29.16 2.85 43.35
C ASP A 565 27.83 3.45 43.82
N ARG A 566 27.19 4.29 42.99
CA ARG A 566 25.90 4.91 43.29
C ARG A 566 24.77 3.86 43.34
N ALA A 567 24.83 2.81 42.52
CA ALA A 567 23.91 1.68 42.57
C ALA A 567 24.13 0.82 43.82
N GLU A 568 25.38 0.62 44.26
CA GLU A 568 25.72 -0.13 45.46
C GLU A 568 25.36 0.64 46.74
N GLN A 569 25.59 1.96 46.79
CA GLN A 569 25.07 2.85 47.84
C GLN A 569 23.54 2.82 47.89
N ARG A 570 22.86 2.86 46.75
CA ARG A 570 21.39 2.67 46.65
C ARG A 570 20.94 1.29 47.14
N ARG A 571 21.76 0.23 47.00
CA ARG A 571 21.50 -1.11 47.57
C ARG A 571 21.68 -1.11 49.09
N LYS A 572 22.78 -0.57 49.60
CA LYS A 572 23.09 -0.43 51.04
C LYS A 572 22.00 0.35 51.77
N ALA A 573 21.66 1.55 51.32
CA ALA A 573 20.59 2.37 51.90
C ALA A 573 19.19 1.69 51.88
N LYS A 574 18.92 0.81 50.91
CA LYS A 574 17.69 -0.03 50.90
C LYS A 574 17.75 -1.15 51.94
N ALA A 575 18.92 -1.75 52.17
CA ALA A 575 19.14 -2.73 53.24
C ALA A 575 19.02 -2.10 54.64
N ASP A 576 19.62 -0.93 54.85
CA ASP A 576 19.60 -0.23 56.14
C ASP A 576 18.18 0.20 56.55
N LYS A 577 17.41 0.76 55.60
CA LYS A 577 15.98 1.05 55.81
C LYS A 577 15.16 -0.22 56.11
N LYS A 578 15.54 -1.37 55.54
CA LYS A 578 14.91 -2.68 55.84
C LYS A 578 15.30 -3.20 57.23
N ALA A 579 16.51 -2.90 57.71
CA ALA A 579 16.98 -3.24 59.05
C ALA A 579 16.30 -2.37 60.13
N GLN A 580 16.28 -1.05 59.97
CA GLN A 580 15.59 -0.14 60.90
C GLN A 580 14.10 -0.49 61.04
N LYS A 581 13.43 -0.83 59.93
CA LYS A 581 12.02 -1.24 59.93
C LYS A 581 11.76 -2.63 60.55
N LYS A 582 12.79 -3.45 60.79
CA LYS A 582 12.70 -4.63 61.67
C LYS A 582 12.74 -4.24 63.15
N VAL A 583 13.70 -3.41 63.55
CA VAL A 583 13.89 -3.00 64.96
C VAL A 583 12.62 -2.35 65.52
N GLN A 584 12.00 -1.44 64.75
CA GLN A 584 10.77 -0.75 65.15
C GLN A 584 9.55 -1.69 65.31
N LYS A 585 9.62 -2.95 64.87
CA LYS A 585 8.55 -3.95 64.98
C LYS A 585 8.77 -4.98 66.10
N GLY A 586 9.86 -4.88 66.87
CA GLY A 586 10.23 -5.86 67.91
C GLY A 586 9.59 -5.67 69.29
N ASN A 587 8.91 -4.54 69.55
CA ASN A 587 8.50 -4.13 70.90
C ASN A 587 7.09 -4.60 71.33
N VAL A 588 6.45 -5.54 70.64
CA VAL A 588 5.09 -6.00 70.99
C VAL A 588 4.94 -7.53 70.92
N ALA A 589 4.79 -8.14 72.10
CA ALA A 589 4.38 -9.54 72.38
C ALA A 589 5.29 -10.70 71.86
N GLY A 590 5.33 -11.86 72.52
CA GLY A 590 4.73 -12.18 73.83
C GLY A 590 4.42 -13.67 74.06
N GLU A 591 5.41 -14.43 74.56
CA GLU A 591 5.28 -15.67 75.36
C GLU A 591 4.75 -17.02 74.77
N LYS A 592 5.58 -18.08 74.97
CA LYS A 592 5.24 -19.50 75.30
C LYS A 592 4.57 -20.37 74.19
N ARG A 593 4.86 -21.69 74.04
CA ARG A 593 5.80 -22.62 74.72
C ARG A 593 6.12 -23.87 73.86
N LYS A 594 7.35 -24.41 74.03
CA LYS A 594 7.90 -25.81 73.95
C LYS A 594 6.98 -26.99 73.56
N ALA A 595 7.47 -28.11 73.01
CA ALA A 595 8.84 -28.66 72.91
C ALA A 595 9.01 -29.53 71.62
N GLU A 596 10.19 -29.61 70.96
CA GLU A 596 11.27 -30.63 71.12
C GLU A 596 10.83 -32.08 70.77
N GLN A 597 11.54 -32.90 69.99
CA GLN A 597 12.84 -32.85 69.26
C GLN A 597 12.78 -34.00 68.20
N ASP A 598 13.68 -34.32 67.24
CA ASP A 598 15.06 -34.04 66.78
C ASP A 598 15.11 -34.43 65.26
N ASP A 599 16.12 -34.24 64.39
CA ASP A 599 17.28 -33.31 64.23
C ASP A 599 17.87 -33.56 62.79
N TYR A 600 19.04 -32.98 62.46
CA TYR A 600 19.86 -33.06 61.23
C TYR A 600 19.43 -32.25 59.99
N GLN A 601 20.41 -31.46 59.54
CA GLN A 601 20.54 -30.63 58.35
C GLN A 601 19.96 -31.24 57.04
N ASN A 602 19.47 -30.47 56.06
CA ASN A 602 20.06 -29.21 55.58
C ASN A 602 19.09 -28.22 54.86
N GLU A 603 19.68 -27.17 54.29
CA GLU A 603 19.14 -25.97 53.62
C GLU A 603 17.79 -26.03 52.87
N TRP A 604 17.01 -24.94 52.95
CA TRP A 604 15.64 -24.85 52.43
C TRP A 604 15.51 -24.34 50.99
N ASN A 605 14.53 -24.90 50.29
CA ASN A 605 14.16 -24.64 48.90
C ASN A 605 13.16 -23.45 48.75
N ARG A 606 12.93 -23.02 47.50
CA ARG A 606 11.82 -22.23 46.93
C ARG A 606 11.88 -20.70 46.93
N GLU A 607 12.01 -20.20 45.70
CA GLU A 607 11.05 -19.32 45.01
C GLU A 607 9.98 -18.58 45.84
N SER A 608 9.91 -17.25 45.68
CA SER A 608 8.65 -16.53 45.40
C SER A 608 8.89 -15.06 45.00
N ALA A 609 8.55 -14.71 43.76
CA ALA A 609 8.25 -13.33 43.37
C ALA A 609 6.81 -12.94 43.83
N PRO A 610 6.41 -11.65 43.87
CA PRO A 610 5.77 -11.09 42.67
C PRO A 610 5.73 -9.54 42.46
N LYS A 611 5.55 -9.15 41.18
CA LYS A 611 4.65 -8.09 40.62
C LYS A 611 4.65 -6.61 41.09
N ARG A 612 4.89 -5.73 40.09
CA ARG A 612 4.13 -4.48 39.73
C ARG A 612 4.25 -3.28 40.72
N GLN A 613 3.96 -2.02 40.35
CA GLN A 613 3.12 -1.46 39.27
C GLN A 613 3.49 -0.01 38.86
N ARG A 614 3.37 0.33 37.55
CA ARG A 614 3.22 1.67 36.87
C ARG A 614 4.19 2.84 37.19
N GLY A 615 4.55 3.61 36.14
CA GLY A 615 4.65 5.09 36.28
C GLY A 615 5.63 5.91 35.41
N ASN A 616 5.38 6.05 34.09
CA ASN A 616 5.75 7.18 33.20
C ASN A 616 7.23 7.59 32.96
N GLY A 617 7.52 8.05 31.72
CA GLY A 617 8.79 8.64 31.29
C GLY A 617 9.93 7.63 31.01
N ASP A 618 10.80 7.81 30.01
CA ASP A 618 10.88 8.85 28.98
C ASP A 618 11.53 8.30 27.69
N GLN A 619 11.61 9.09 26.62
CA GLN A 619 12.16 8.70 25.31
C GLN A 619 13.70 8.66 25.29
N ASN A 620 14.28 7.62 24.69
CA ASN A 620 15.37 7.77 23.71
C ASN A 620 15.49 6.49 22.85
N THR A 621 15.90 6.63 21.59
CA THR A 621 16.04 5.52 20.64
C THR A 621 17.41 5.61 19.97
N GLU A 622 18.23 4.57 20.10
CA GLU A 622 19.49 4.44 19.34
C GLU A 622 19.34 3.28 18.34
N GLU A 623 19.41 3.61 17.05
CA GLU A 623 19.40 2.62 15.98
C GLU A 623 20.79 2.01 15.77
N TYR A 624 20.82 0.73 15.42
CA TYR A 624 22.06 0.00 15.12
C TYR A 624 22.03 -0.41 13.64
N MET A 625 22.70 0.36 12.78
CA MET A 625 22.82 0.02 11.36
C MET A 625 23.91 -1.03 11.14
N GLU A 626 23.50 -2.23 10.72
CA GLU A 626 24.40 -3.22 10.11
C GLU A 626 24.62 -2.85 8.64
N THR A 627 25.86 -2.94 8.15
CA THR A 627 26.20 -2.70 6.74
C THR A 627 26.75 -3.96 6.10
N GLU A 628 26.06 -4.48 5.08
CA GLU A 628 26.61 -5.51 4.21
C GLU A 628 27.55 -4.88 3.16
N THR A 629 28.76 -5.43 3.03
CA THR A 629 29.51 -5.58 1.76
C THR A 629 30.75 -6.44 2.01
N GLY A 630 31.32 -7.07 0.98
CA GLY A 630 32.44 -8.00 1.16
C GLY A 630 33.35 -8.16 -0.06
N LEU A 631 34.35 -9.05 0.09
CA LEU A 631 35.45 -9.34 -0.85
C LEU A 631 36.49 -8.18 -0.90
N PHE A 632 37.78 -8.37 -0.58
CA PHE A 632 38.66 -9.34 -1.26
C PHE A 632 39.86 -9.86 -0.43
N VAL A 633 40.40 -10.97 -0.93
CA VAL A 633 41.49 -11.84 -0.43
C VAL A 633 42.89 -11.17 -0.30
N ARG A 634 43.62 -11.42 0.82
CA ARG A 634 45.02 -11.97 0.80
C ARG A 634 45.60 -12.37 2.17
N ASN A 635 46.66 -13.18 2.12
CA ASN A 635 47.23 -13.94 3.25
C ASN A 635 48.40 -13.21 3.95
N ALA A 636 48.66 -13.56 5.23
CA ALA A 636 49.89 -13.25 5.96
C ALA A 636 50.55 -14.54 6.52
N PRO A 637 51.89 -14.63 6.63
CA PRO A 637 52.61 -15.86 7.03
C PRO A 637 52.89 -15.97 8.55
N PRO A 638 53.20 -17.18 9.06
CA PRO A 638 53.40 -17.44 10.50
C PRO A 638 54.79 -17.04 11.03
N GLY A 639 54.85 -16.71 12.32
CA GLY A 639 56.08 -16.32 13.03
C GLY A 639 56.99 -17.48 13.45
N TYR A 640 58.26 -17.16 13.70
CA TYR A 640 59.34 -18.08 14.11
C TYR A 640 59.83 -17.76 15.53
N LYS A 641 60.14 -18.80 16.34
CA LYS A 641 61.37 -18.86 17.18
C LYS A 641 61.61 -20.21 17.90
N ASN A 642 62.42 -21.03 17.24
CA ASN A 642 63.60 -21.74 17.76
C ASN A 642 63.49 -23.08 18.55
N PRO A 643 64.58 -23.92 18.51
CA PRO A 643 64.60 -25.36 18.83
C PRO A 643 65.71 -25.66 19.90
N PRO A 644 66.52 -26.76 19.95
CA PRO A 644 66.57 -28.07 19.26
C PRO A 644 66.82 -29.25 20.28
N PRO A 645 67.53 -30.39 20.01
CA PRO A 645 67.94 -31.06 18.75
C PRO A 645 67.71 -32.59 18.64
N GLY A 646 67.23 -33.04 17.46
CA GLY A 646 67.88 -34.09 16.66
C GLY A 646 67.65 -35.60 16.94
N THR A 647 67.35 -36.36 15.88
CA THR A 647 68.33 -37.34 15.32
C THR A 647 68.01 -37.84 13.90
N LYS A 648 69.10 -38.16 13.18
CA LYS A 648 69.26 -38.60 11.78
C LYS A 648 68.35 -39.75 11.27
N LYS A 649 68.06 -39.69 9.95
CA LYS A 649 68.53 -40.63 8.86
C LYS A 649 67.48 -41.42 8.01
N VAL A 650 67.87 -41.68 6.75
CA VAL A 650 67.40 -42.69 5.75
C VAL A 650 66.18 -42.36 4.85
N GLN A 651 66.48 -42.22 3.54
CA GLN A 651 65.71 -42.67 2.36
C GLN A 651 66.49 -43.89 1.74
N PRO A 652 66.07 -44.62 0.67
CA PRO A 652 64.95 -44.38 -0.26
C PRO A 652 64.16 -45.59 -0.86
N ALA A 653 63.00 -45.28 -1.44
CA ALA A 653 62.46 -45.75 -2.76
C ALA A 653 62.09 -47.21 -3.10
N VAL A 654 61.36 -47.30 -4.24
CA VAL A 654 61.08 -48.43 -5.16
C VAL A 654 59.93 -49.39 -4.84
N ALA A 655 58.76 -49.10 -5.43
CA ALA A 655 57.88 -50.08 -6.10
C ALA A 655 57.09 -49.38 -7.22
N ALA A 656 56.75 -50.10 -8.29
CA ALA A 656 56.07 -49.56 -9.49
C ALA A 656 54.67 -50.23 -9.68
N PRO A 657 53.94 -50.13 -10.81
CA PRO A 657 52.55 -49.68 -10.74
C PRO A 657 51.47 -50.71 -11.13
N ALA A 658 50.21 -50.27 -10.99
CA ALA A 658 49.00 -50.64 -11.74
C ALA A 658 47.80 -51.17 -10.92
N GLN A 659 46.60 -50.80 -11.42
CA GLN A 659 45.28 -51.40 -11.19
C GLN A 659 44.71 -51.48 -9.75
N ARG A 660 43.85 -50.51 -9.44
CA ARG A 660 42.41 -50.81 -9.24
C ARG A 660 41.57 -49.83 -10.08
N GLN A 661 40.44 -50.31 -10.59
CA GLN A 661 39.45 -49.49 -11.29
C GLN A 661 38.33 -49.06 -10.33
N ASN A 662 37.51 -48.10 -10.77
CA ASN A 662 36.10 -47.87 -10.42
C ASN A 662 35.47 -48.73 -9.29
N ASP A 663 34.81 -48.08 -8.33
CA ASP A 663 33.49 -47.47 -8.59
C ASP A 663 33.19 -46.34 -7.58
N GLY A 664 32.15 -45.54 -7.86
CA GLY A 664 31.77 -44.39 -7.02
C GLY A 664 30.44 -44.57 -6.28
N LYS A 665 30.42 -44.24 -4.98
CA LYS A 665 29.23 -43.83 -4.21
C LYS A 665 29.64 -43.08 -2.93
N PRO A 666 28.76 -42.25 -2.34
CA PRO A 666 29.10 -41.42 -1.18
C PRO A 666 28.68 -42.06 0.15
N GLU A 667 29.50 -41.86 1.19
CA GLU A 667 29.13 -42.01 2.61
C GLU A 667 29.66 -40.77 3.36
N LEU A 668 28.77 -39.88 3.79
CA LEU A 668 28.10 -39.89 5.10
C LEU A 668 29.01 -39.41 6.24
N ARG A 669 28.84 -38.13 6.59
CA ARG A 669 29.22 -37.58 7.91
C ARG A 669 27.91 -37.10 8.55
N ASN A 670 27.45 -37.82 9.57
CA ASN A 670 26.05 -37.79 9.98
C ASN A 670 25.73 -36.61 10.92
N ASP A 671 24.92 -35.67 10.43
CA ASP A 671 24.26 -34.65 11.27
C ASP A 671 22.90 -35.12 11.84
N GLU A 672 22.46 -36.35 11.49
CA GLU A 672 21.17 -36.94 11.85
C GLU A 672 21.14 -37.53 13.28
N CYS A 673 21.63 -36.80 14.29
CA CYS A 673 21.86 -37.38 15.62
C CYS A 673 21.57 -36.45 16.81
N SER A 674 20.38 -35.84 16.87
CA SER A 674 19.84 -35.33 18.15
C SER A 674 18.31 -35.29 18.29
N VAL A 675 17.85 -35.40 19.54
CA VAL A 675 16.49 -35.08 20.03
C VAL A 675 16.52 -33.95 21.07
N PHE A 676 15.37 -33.36 21.32
CA PHE A 676 15.11 -32.31 22.31
C PHE A 676 14.07 -32.82 23.32
N ILE A 677 14.31 -32.59 24.62
CA ILE A 677 13.46 -33.06 25.71
C ILE A 677 12.94 -31.85 26.50
N SER A 678 11.64 -31.81 26.79
CA SER A 678 11.01 -30.67 27.47
C SER A 678 9.91 -31.07 28.46
N ASN A 679 9.40 -30.09 29.23
CA ASN A 679 8.45 -30.26 30.35
C ASN A 679 8.99 -31.08 31.55
N LEU A 680 10.31 -31.16 31.71
CA LEU A 680 10.94 -31.64 32.94
C LEU A 680 10.56 -30.78 34.15
N ALA A 681 10.43 -31.39 35.33
CA ALA A 681 10.11 -30.67 36.56
C ALA A 681 11.30 -29.81 37.04
N TYR A 682 11.05 -28.55 37.39
CA TYR A 682 12.06 -27.63 37.95
C TYR A 682 12.66 -28.09 39.29
N THR A 683 12.02 -29.07 39.95
CA THR A 683 12.47 -29.69 41.20
C THR A 683 13.19 -31.03 41.00
N LEU A 684 13.49 -31.42 39.76
CA LEU A 684 14.07 -32.74 39.46
C LEU A 684 15.56 -32.77 39.81
N GLU A 685 15.88 -33.28 40.99
CA GLU A 685 17.27 -33.50 41.41
C GLU A 685 17.97 -34.54 40.51
N GLN A 686 19.21 -34.24 40.13
CA GLN A 686 20.06 -35.00 39.19
C GLN A 686 19.34 -35.42 37.90
N PRO A 687 18.91 -34.46 37.05
CA PRO A 687 18.15 -34.75 35.83
C PRO A 687 18.94 -35.66 34.87
N GLU A 688 20.27 -35.49 34.77
CA GLU A 688 21.12 -36.31 33.91
C GLU A 688 21.17 -37.77 34.32
N SER A 689 21.17 -38.07 35.63
CA SER A 689 21.14 -39.45 36.16
C SER A 689 19.82 -40.14 35.84
N LYS A 690 18.69 -39.47 36.07
CA LYS A 690 17.36 -40.00 35.77
C LYS A 690 17.13 -40.17 34.27
N LEU A 691 17.52 -39.18 33.45
CA LEU A 691 17.42 -39.26 32.00
C LEU A 691 18.33 -40.37 31.42
N ARG A 692 19.56 -40.54 31.92
CA ARG A 692 20.40 -41.69 31.51
C ARG A 692 19.73 -43.02 31.81
N THR A 693 19.09 -43.17 32.98
CA THR A 693 18.36 -44.38 33.36
C THR A 693 17.17 -44.65 32.42
N MET A 694 16.36 -43.63 32.10
CA MET A 694 15.20 -43.79 31.22
C MET A 694 15.56 -44.12 29.76
N PHE A 695 16.67 -43.57 29.26
CA PHE A 695 17.15 -43.79 27.89
C PHE A 695 18.27 -44.84 27.80
N GLU A 696 18.60 -45.55 28.88
CA GLU A 696 19.63 -46.62 28.91
C GLU A 696 19.30 -47.73 27.90
N THR A 697 18.02 -48.11 27.82
CA THR A 697 17.47 -49.05 26.83
C THR A 697 17.60 -48.59 25.37
N CYS A 698 17.91 -47.31 25.11
CA CYS A 698 17.99 -46.72 23.78
C CYS A 698 19.43 -46.62 23.23
N GLY A 699 20.45 -46.95 24.03
CA GLY A 699 21.86 -47.02 23.63
C GLY A 699 22.82 -46.19 24.49
N PRO A 700 24.15 -46.33 24.29
CA PRO A 700 25.17 -45.67 25.11
C PRO A 700 25.24 -44.15 24.88
N ILE A 701 24.77 -43.39 25.87
CA ILE A 701 24.67 -41.92 25.85
C ILE A 701 26.07 -41.27 26.00
N LYS A 702 26.52 -40.58 24.96
CA LYS A 702 27.88 -39.98 24.89
C LYS A 702 28.07 -38.69 25.69
N HIS A 703 26.99 -37.91 25.87
CA HIS A 703 26.98 -36.63 26.58
C HIS A 703 25.58 -36.42 27.15
N ALA A 704 25.46 -35.64 28.22
CA ALA A 704 24.19 -35.16 28.77
C ALA A 704 24.45 -33.80 29.42
N THR A 705 23.51 -32.85 29.30
CA THR A 705 23.65 -31.52 29.93
C THR A 705 22.27 -30.90 30.14
N ALA A 706 21.95 -30.52 31.37
CA ALA A 706 20.70 -29.83 31.70
C ALA A 706 20.84 -28.29 31.56
N THR A 707 20.73 -27.77 30.34
CA THR A 707 20.91 -26.33 30.04
C THR A 707 19.58 -25.63 29.77
N TYR A 708 19.32 -24.49 30.41
CA TYR A 708 18.14 -23.64 30.15
C TYR A 708 18.24 -22.76 28.88
N SER A 709 19.19 -23.09 27.99
CA SER A 709 19.35 -22.54 26.64
C SER A 709 19.84 -23.65 25.70
N LEU A 710 19.50 -23.53 24.41
CA LEU A 710 19.57 -24.60 23.42
C LEU A 710 20.99 -25.11 23.12
N ASN A 711 21.20 -26.42 23.26
CA ASN A 711 22.01 -27.24 22.34
C ASN A 711 21.67 -28.74 22.49
N PRO A 712 21.91 -29.61 21.49
CA PRO A 712 21.11 -30.82 21.32
C PRO A 712 21.86 -32.14 21.62
N LEU A 713 21.12 -33.27 21.72
CA LEU A 713 21.63 -34.55 22.24
C LEU A 713 21.10 -35.78 21.46
N CYS A 714 21.99 -36.61 20.90
CA CYS A 714 21.83 -37.99 20.34
C CYS A 714 20.46 -38.50 19.80
N GLN A 715 20.40 -39.09 18.60
CA GLN A 715 19.20 -39.84 18.15
C GLN A 715 19.19 -41.31 18.56
N SER A 716 17.99 -41.82 18.80
CA SER A 716 17.58 -43.21 18.61
C SER A 716 16.06 -43.22 18.31
N PRO A 717 15.54 -43.96 17.31
CA PRO A 717 14.10 -43.99 17.02
C PRO A 717 13.25 -44.45 18.21
N GLU A 718 13.82 -45.31 19.07
CA GLU A 718 13.25 -45.75 20.34
C GLU A 718 13.01 -44.58 21.32
N ALA A 719 13.81 -43.51 21.28
CA ALA A 719 13.65 -42.38 22.19
C ALA A 719 12.36 -41.57 21.94
N LEU A 720 11.90 -41.48 20.69
CA LEU A 720 10.62 -40.83 20.34
C LEU A 720 9.40 -41.63 20.84
N LYS A 721 9.56 -42.93 21.14
CA LYS A 721 8.51 -43.77 21.72
C LYS A 721 8.25 -43.46 23.21
N GLN A 722 9.12 -42.68 23.85
CA GLN A 722 8.96 -42.21 25.23
C GLN A 722 8.34 -40.80 25.31
N ASP A 723 7.84 -40.22 24.20
CA ASP A 723 7.00 -39.02 24.28
C ASP A 723 5.80 -39.28 25.20
N ARG A 724 5.59 -38.38 26.15
CA ARG A 724 4.53 -38.39 27.18
C ARG A 724 4.66 -39.44 28.29
N GLN A 725 5.79 -40.13 28.40
CA GLN A 725 6.03 -40.97 29.58
C GLN A 725 6.05 -40.11 30.85
N GLU A 726 5.38 -40.56 31.92
CA GLU A 726 5.30 -39.80 33.17
C GLU A 726 6.59 -39.90 33.98
N LEU A 727 7.15 -38.74 34.32
CA LEU A 727 8.30 -38.58 35.19
C LEU A 727 7.87 -37.70 36.37
N GLU A 728 7.74 -38.31 37.56
CA GLU A 728 7.21 -37.68 38.78
C GLU A 728 5.85 -36.98 38.57
N GLY A 729 4.89 -37.70 37.96
CA GLY A 729 3.52 -37.24 37.76
C GLY A 729 3.35 -36.15 36.69
N ARG A 730 4.31 -36.02 35.77
CA ARG A 730 4.21 -35.13 34.60
C ARG A 730 4.69 -35.83 33.33
N PRO A 731 3.96 -35.73 32.20
CA PRO A 731 4.42 -36.27 30.92
C PRO A 731 5.60 -35.45 30.39
N VAL A 732 6.71 -36.13 30.08
CA VAL A 732 7.90 -35.53 29.43
C VAL A 732 7.70 -35.55 27.93
N PHE A 733 8.03 -34.45 27.23
CA PHE A 733 7.88 -34.40 25.76
C PHE A 733 9.22 -34.56 25.05
N VAL A 734 9.25 -35.39 24.01
CA VAL A 734 10.46 -35.71 23.23
C VAL A 734 10.22 -35.35 21.76
N SER A 735 11.15 -34.60 21.14
CA SER A 735 10.99 -34.12 19.75
C SER A 735 12.28 -34.18 18.95
N PRO A 736 12.24 -34.35 17.62
CA PRO A 736 13.42 -34.27 16.77
C PRO A 736 14.07 -32.87 16.81
N CYS A 737 15.40 -32.80 16.76
CA CYS A 737 16.10 -31.53 16.54
C CYS A 737 16.05 -31.16 15.05
N VAL A 738 15.63 -29.92 14.72
CA VAL A 738 15.55 -29.41 13.34
C VAL A 738 16.22 -28.04 13.26
N ASP A 739 17.00 -27.85 12.21
CA ASP A 739 17.87 -26.68 12.00
C ASP A 739 17.09 -25.47 11.47
N LYS A 740 16.95 -24.43 12.30
CA LYS A 740 16.06 -23.28 12.05
C LYS A 740 16.43 -22.50 10.79
N ASN A 741 17.72 -22.42 10.46
CA ASN A 741 18.22 -21.65 9.33
C ASN A 741 17.83 -22.24 7.96
N LYS A 742 17.30 -23.47 7.93
CA LYS A 742 16.81 -24.14 6.70
C LYS A 742 15.29 -24.19 6.58
N ASN A 743 14.54 -23.80 7.61
CA ASN A 743 13.08 -23.96 7.60
C ASN A 743 12.38 -23.00 8.61
N PRO A 744 12.31 -21.68 8.31
CA PRO A 744 11.85 -20.66 9.25
C PRO A 744 10.39 -20.83 9.71
N ASP A 745 9.54 -21.46 8.89
CA ASP A 745 8.12 -21.68 9.20
C ASP A 745 7.82 -22.92 10.07
N PHE A 746 8.84 -23.69 10.48
CA PHE A 746 8.63 -24.96 11.20
C PHE A 746 8.18 -24.75 12.67
N LYS A 747 6.89 -24.46 12.86
CA LYS A 747 6.23 -24.24 14.15
C LYS A 747 6.00 -25.58 14.87
N VAL A 748 6.92 -25.93 15.77
CA VAL A 748 7.08 -27.23 16.47
C VAL A 748 5.83 -27.76 17.20
N PHE A 749 4.82 -26.92 17.50
CA PHE A 749 3.56 -27.37 18.14
C PHE A 749 2.33 -26.97 17.33
N LYS A 750 1.86 -27.88 16.47
CA LYS A 750 0.53 -27.82 15.85
C LYS A 750 -0.47 -28.63 16.66
N TYR A 751 -1.20 -27.98 17.58
CA TYR A 751 -2.42 -28.56 18.11
C TYR A 751 -3.44 -28.70 16.97
N ASN A 752 -4.17 -29.80 16.92
CA ASN A 752 -5.15 -30.03 15.87
C ASN A 752 -6.36 -29.11 16.07
N THR A 753 -6.62 -28.22 15.12
CA THR A 753 -7.74 -27.26 15.14
C THR A 753 -9.02 -27.79 14.49
N SER A 754 -9.13 -29.10 14.28
CA SER A 754 -10.39 -29.75 13.92
C SER A 754 -11.28 -29.97 15.15
N MET A 755 -12.60 -29.82 15.00
CA MET A 755 -13.60 -30.18 16.01
C MET A 755 -13.38 -31.61 16.56
N GLU A 756 -13.01 -31.74 17.83
CA GLU A 756 -12.71 -33.02 18.46
C GLU A 756 -13.99 -33.67 18.98
N LYS A 757 -14.78 -34.27 18.09
CA LYS A 757 -16.14 -34.74 18.38
C LYS A 757 -16.29 -35.76 19.54
N HIS A 758 -15.22 -36.45 19.91
CA HIS A 758 -15.21 -37.39 21.05
C HIS A 758 -14.91 -36.71 22.40
N LYS A 759 -14.63 -35.41 22.41
CA LYS A 759 -14.26 -34.63 23.60
C LYS A 759 -15.27 -33.54 23.90
N ILE A 760 -15.64 -33.44 25.17
CA ILE A 760 -16.41 -32.31 25.69
C ILE A 760 -15.48 -31.32 26.41
N PHE A 761 -15.83 -30.05 26.31
CA PHE A 761 -15.29 -28.96 27.10
C PHE A 761 -16.33 -28.57 28.14
N ILE A 762 -15.94 -28.61 29.42
CA ILE A 762 -16.78 -28.25 30.56
C ILE A 762 -16.25 -26.93 31.13
N SER A 763 -17.16 -26.00 31.40
CA SER A 763 -16.88 -24.68 31.96
C SER A 763 -17.84 -24.35 33.11
N GLY A 764 -17.45 -23.42 33.98
CA GLY A 764 -18.24 -23.07 35.18
C GLY A 764 -18.03 -24.00 36.38
N LEU A 765 -17.05 -24.91 36.32
CA LEU A 765 -16.75 -25.81 37.44
C LEU A 765 -16.26 -25.03 38.68
N PRO A 766 -16.72 -25.39 39.89
CA PRO A 766 -16.25 -24.75 41.11
C PRO A 766 -14.76 -25.00 41.34
N PHE A 767 -14.06 -24.04 41.94
CA PHE A 767 -12.60 -24.13 42.16
C PHE A 767 -12.16 -25.23 43.14
N SER A 768 -13.11 -25.85 43.84
CA SER A 768 -12.98 -27.05 44.68
C SER A 768 -12.98 -28.37 43.89
N CYS A 769 -13.49 -28.39 42.65
CA CYS A 769 -13.75 -29.62 41.90
C CYS A 769 -12.46 -30.41 41.60
N THR A 770 -12.44 -31.67 42.06
CA THR A 770 -11.35 -32.65 41.87
C THR A 770 -11.52 -33.46 40.57
N LYS A 771 -10.47 -34.19 40.15
CA LYS A 771 -10.55 -35.03 38.93
C LYS A 771 -11.52 -36.19 39.15
N GLU A 772 -11.49 -36.76 40.35
CA GLU A 772 -12.29 -37.87 40.83
C GLU A 772 -13.79 -37.55 40.82
N GLN A 773 -14.19 -36.38 41.35
CA GLN A 773 -15.58 -35.90 41.31
C GLN A 773 -16.07 -35.71 39.86
N LEU A 774 -15.24 -35.13 38.99
CA LEU A 774 -15.64 -34.89 37.59
C LEU A 774 -15.74 -36.21 36.79
N GLU A 775 -14.85 -37.16 37.06
CA GLU A 775 -14.96 -38.52 36.53
C GLU A 775 -16.24 -39.21 36.99
N GLU A 776 -16.61 -39.13 38.28
CA GLU A 776 -17.84 -39.73 38.79
C GLU A 776 -19.10 -39.18 38.13
N ILE A 777 -19.19 -37.85 37.97
CA ILE A 777 -20.31 -37.19 37.27
C ILE A 777 -20.38 -37.65 35.80
N CYS A 778 -19.28 -37.54 35.04
CA CYS A 778 -19.26 -37.87 33.62
C CYS A 778 -19.41 -39.37 33.31
N LYS A 779 -19.01 -40.26 34.23
CA LYS A 779 -19.13 -41.73 34.10
C LYS A 779 -20.58 -42.21 34.05
N SER A 780 -21.53 -41.41 34.54
CA SER A 780 -22.97 -41.66 34.39
C SER A 780 -23.48 -41.52 32.95
N HIS A 781 -22.68 -40.96 32.03
CA HIS A 781 -23.08 -40.67 30.64
C HIS A 781 -22.21 -41.34 29.58
N GLY A 782 -21.08 -41.97 29.93
CA GLY A 782 -20.27 -42.73 28.98
C GLY A 782 -18.97 -43.30 29.55
N THR A 783 -18.24 -44.02 28.70
CA THR A 783 -16.95 -44.61 29.07
C THR A 783 -15.84 -43.60 28.80
N ILE A 784 -15.37 -42.95 29.87
CA ILE A 784 -14.29 -41.95 29.83
C ILE A 784 -12.95 -42.62 29.45
N LYS A 785 -12.12 -41.91 28.67
CA LYS A 785 -10.73 -42.25 28.36
C LYS A 785 -9.72 -41.39 29.13
N ASP A 786 -9.97 -40.09 29.24
CA ASP A 786 -9.16 -39.15 30.05
C ASP A 786 -10.02 -37.97 30.53
N VAL A 787 -9.62 -37.38 31.65
CA VAL A 787 -10.13 -36.12 32.21
C VAL A 787 -8.96 -35.18 32.50
N ARG A 788 -8.99 -34.01 31.86
CA ARG A 788 -7.97 -32.98 31.96
C ARG A 788 -8.56 -31.68 32.50
N LEU A 789 -8.42 -31.47 33.81
CA LEU A 789 -8.67 -30.17 34.44
C LEU A 789 -7.63 -29.14 33.95
N VAL A 790 -8.10 -27.94 33.57
CA VAL A 790 -7.24 -26.87 33.08
C VAL A 790 -6.73 -26.06 34.26
N THR A 791 -5.47 -26.25 34.63
CA THR A 791 -4.80 -25.44 35.65
C THR A 791 -4.09 -24.22 35.06
N TYR A 792 -3.98 -23.14 35.83
CA TYR A 792 -3.03 -22.07 35.55
C TYR A 792 -1.57 -22.57 35.66
N ARG A 793 -0.60 -21.80 35.15
CA ARG A 793 0.86 -22.07 35.33
C ARG A 793 1.29 -22.18 36.81
N SER A 794 0.45 -21.72 37.74
CA SER A 794 0.61 -21.82 39.19
C SER A 794 -0.13 -23.00 39.84
N GLY A 795 -0.58 -23.99 39.06
CA GLY A 795 -1.22 -25.23 39.54
C GLY A 795 -2.67 -25.12 39.99
N LYS A 796 -3.22 -23.91 40.22
CA LYS A 796 -4.62 -23.74 40.61
C LYS A 796 -5.58 -24.04 39.44
N PRO A 797 -6.73 -24.71 39.66
CA PRO A 797 -7.73 -24.96 38.62
C PRO A 797 -8.35 -23.66 38.11
N LYS A 798 -8.78 -23.67 36.84
CA LYS A 798 -9.41 -22.51 36.16
C LYS A 798 -10.95 -22.59 36.11
N GLY A 799 -11.56 -23.62 36.69
CA GLY A 799 -13.00 -23.90 36.53
C GLY A 799 -13.37 -24.40 35.13
N LEU A 800 -12.38 -24.93 34.39
CA LEU A 800 -12.52 -25.48 33.04
C LEU A 800 -11.90 -26.89 32.99
N ALA A 801 -12.51 -27.79 32.24
CA ALA A 801 -12.00 -29.15 32.02
C ALA A 801 -12.27 -29.64 30.59
N TYR A 802 -11.51 -30.63 30.16
CA TYR A 802 -11.80 -31.44 28.98
C TYR A 802 -11.98 -32.90 29.39
N VAL A 803 -12.99 -33.58 28.84
CA VAL A 803 -13.27 -35.00 29.07
C VAL A 803 -13.33 -35.70 27.72
N GLU A 804 -12.51 -36.73 27.53
CA GLU A 804 -12.54 -37.57 26.33
C GLU A 804 -13.40 -38.81 26.59
N PHE A 805 -14.41 -39.04 25.74
CA PHE A 805 -15.24 -40.24 25.76
C PHE A 805 -14.77 -41.27 24.75
N SER A 806 -15.20 -42.52 24.95
CA SER A 806 -14.89 -43.62 24.05
C SER A 806 -15.54 -43.45 22.67
N ASN A 807 -16.77 -42.91 22.62
CA ASN A 807 -17.61 -42.78 21.42
C ASN A 807 -18.17 -41.35 21.25
N GLU A 808 -18.36 -40.90 19.99
CA GLU A 808 -18.96 -39.59 19.65
C GLU A 808 -20.37 -39.42 20.24
N SER A 809 -21.20 -40.47 20.13
CA SER A 809 -22.56 -40.47 20.67
C SER A 809 -22.63 -40.31 22.19
N GLN A 810 -21.62 -40.75 22.95
CA GLN A 810 -21.54 -40.53 24.39
C GLN A 810 -21.20 -39.07 24.72
N ALA A 811 -20.27 -38.46 23.98
CA ALA A 811 -19.95 -37.03 24.12
C ALA A 811 -21.17 -36.14 23.83
N SER A 812 -21.94 -36.42 22.77
CA SER A 812 -23.18 -35.69 22.47
C SER A 812 -24.27 -35.90 23.52
N GLN A 813 -24.40 -37.10 24.09
CA GLN A 813 -25.35 -37.37 25.17
C GLN A 813 -24.96 -36.71 26.50
N ALA A 814 -23.67 -36.55 26.78
CA ALA A 814 -23.18 -35.80 27.94
C ALA A 814 -23.48 -34.30 27.80
N VAL A 815 -23.22 -33.69 26.63
CA VAL A 815 -23.59 -32.29 26.32
C VAL A 815 -25.08 -32.05 26.60
N LEU A 816 -25.97 -32.86 26.00
CA LEU A 816 -27.43 -32.71 26.10
C LEU A 816 -28.03 -32.95 27.51
N LYS A 817 -27.22 -33.38 28.49
CA LYS A 817 -27.67 -33.68 29.86
C LYS A 817 -26.95 -32.90 30.95
N MET A 818 -25.71 -32.46 30.70
CA MET A 818 -24.90 -31.75 31.69
C MET A 818 -24.87 -30.24 31.50
N ASP A 819 -25.13 -29.73 30.29
CA ASP A 819 -25.21 -28.28 30.04
C ASP A 819 -26.39 -27.70 30.84
N GLY A 820 -26.10 -26.77 31.77
CA GLY A 820 -27.09 -26.19 32.68
C GLY A 820 -27.27 -26.91 34.03
N MET A 821 -26.43 -27.90 34.39
CA MET A 821 -26.47 -28.52 35.73
C MET A 821 -25.74 -27.68 36.81
N ASP A 822 -26.31 -27.59 38.01
CA ASP A 822 -25.64 -26.96 39.16
C ASP A 822 -24.73 -27.93 39.92
N VAL A 823 -23.44 -27.59 40.03
CA VAL A 823 -22.42 -28.35 40.78
C VAL A 823 -21.82 -27.46 41.87
N GLU A 824 -21.99 -27.86 43.14
CA GLU A 824 -21.61 -27.08 44.33
C GLU A 824 -22.07 -25.60 44.28
N GLY A 825 -23.26 -25.35 43.73
CA GLY A 825 -23.83 -24.01 43.59
C GLY A 825 -23.31 -23.17 42.41
N ASN A 826 -22.65 -23.79 41.43
CA ASN A 826 -22.23 -23.16 40.18
C ASN A 826 -22.81 -23.92 38.99
N THR A 827 -23.54 -23.23 38.11
CA THR A 827 -24.10 -23.81 36.89
C THR A 827 -22.99 -24.08 35.88
N ILE A 828 -22.82 -25.33 35.47
CA ILE A 828 -21.82 -25.73 34.47
C ILE A 828 -22.39 -25.60 33.05
N SER A 829 -21.53 -25.29 32.09
CA SER A 829 -21.85 -25.37 30.66
C SER A 829 -20.90 -26.32 29.94
N VAL A 830 -21.47 -27.15 29.06
CA VAL A 830 -20.82 -28.32 28.44
C VAL A 830 -21.02 -28.29 26.93
N ALA A 831 -19.93 -28.14 26.18
CA ALA A 831 -19.93 -28.07 24.72
C ALA A 831 -18.98 -29.11 24.10
N ILE A 832 -19.12 -29.38 22.79
CA ILE A 832 -18.12 -30.19 22.05
C ILE A 832 -16.82 -29.38 21.90
N SER A 833 -15.67 -30.04 22.05
CA SER A 833 -14.35 -29.41 21.97
C SER A 833 -14.08 -28.81 20.56
N ASN A 834 -14.16 -27.48 20.47
CA ASN A 834 -13.87 -26.70 19.27
C ASN A 834 -12.88 -25.56 19.59
N PRO A 835 -11.56 -25.82 19.60
CA PRO A 835 -10.56 -24.83 20.00
C PRO A 835 -10.38 -23.73 18.94
N PRO A 836 -10.63 -22.45 19.26
CA PRO A 836 -10.61 -21.37 18.26
C PRO A 836 -9.21 -21.02 17.77
N SER A 837 -9.10 -20.70 16.48
CA SER A 837 -7.88 -20.15 15.85
C SER A 837 -7.53 -18.79 16.44
N ARG A 838 -6.31 -18.65 16.95
CA ARG A 838 -5.89 -17.49 17.75
C ARG A 838 -5.24 -16.39 16.91
N ASN A 839 -6.06 -15.59 16.23
CA ASN A 839 -5.63 -14.25 15.80
C ASN A 839 -5.46 -13.34 17.03
N MET A 840 -4.60 -12.33 16.93
CA MET A 840 -4.24 -11.48 18.07
C MET A 840 -4.85 -10.09 17.99
N MET A 841 -5.59 -9.74 19.05
CA MET A 841 -5.84 -8.40 19.56
C MET A 841 -6.41 -7.34 18.61
N ASP A 842 -7.70 -7.08 18.82
CA ASP A 842 -8.33 -5.78 18.59
C ASP A 842 -9.38 -5.52 19.70
N LYS A 843 -9.90 -4.28 19.81
CA LYS A 843 -10.93 -3.70 20.72
C LYS A 843 -10.42 -2.73 21.81
N PRO A 844 -11.24 -1.73 22.24
CA PRO A 844 -12.70 -1.63 22.02
C PRO A 844 -13.22 -0.30 21.41
N GLY A 845 -14.29 -0.37 20.60
CA GLY A 845 -14.90 0.84 20.01
C GLY A 845 -16.23 0.67 19.23
N SER A 846 -17.04 -0.36 19.47
CA SER A 846 -18.35 -0.49 18.79
C SER A 846 -19.39 -1.18 19.67
N SER A 847 -20.59 -0.59 19.73
CA SER A 847 -21.79 -1.21 20.29
C SER A 847 -22.68 -1.70 19.14
N ARG A 848 -23.18 -2.94 19.25
CA ARG A 848 -24.12 -3.51 18.28
C ARG A 848 -25.55 -3.07 18.59
N GLN A 849 -26.37 -2.96 17.56
CA GLN A 849 -27.67 -3.63 17.57
C GLN A 849 -27.92 -4.40 16.28
N THR A 850 -28.45 -5.60 16.46
CA THR A 850 -29.05 -6.50 15.46
C THR A 850 -30.56 -6.47 15.73
N THR A 851 -31.51 -6.78 14.85
CA THR A 851 -31.62 -7.58 13.60
C THR A 851 -32.83 -7.05 12.81
N ASP A 852 -32.98 -7.35 11.51
CA ASP A 852 -34.04 -8.29 11.07
C ASP A 852 -33.91 -8.78 9.61
N LEU A 853 -34.78 -9.71 9.22
CA LEU A 853 -34.66 -10.60 8.06
C LEU A 853 -35.71 -10.37 6.96
N MET A 854 -35.23 -10.22 5.71
CA MET A 854 -35.86 -10.71 4.46
C MET A 854 -37.19 -10.04 4.02
N PRO A 855 -37.45 -9.94 2.69
CA PRO A 855 -37.96 -11.09 1.95
C PRO A 855 -37.20 -11.37 0.64
N ARG A 856 -36.71 -12.61 0.52
CA ARG A 856 -36.16 -13.21 -0.71
C ARG A 856 -37.26 -13.36 -1.76
N HIS A 857 -37.29 -12.49 -2.78
CA HIS A 857 -38.23 -12.65 -3.89
C HIS A 857 -37.81 -13.80 -4.82
N VAL A 858 -38.76 -14.69 -5.13
CA VAL A 858 -38.57 -15.82 -6.06
C VAL A 858 -39.06 -15.39 -7.44
N TYR A 859 -38.18 -15.38 -8.44
CA TYR A 859 -38.60 -15.23 -9.83
C TYR A 859 -38.68 -16.59 -10.52
N GLY A 860 -39.91 -16.94 -10.93
CA GLY A 860 -40.19 -18.15 -11.71
C GLY A 860 -40.04 -17.93 -13.21
N SER A 861 -39.96 -19.03 -13.95
CA SER A 861 -39.67 -19.06 -15.39
C SER A 861 -40.67 -18.29 -16.27
N ARG A 862 -40.18 -17.28 -17.00
CA ARG A 862 -40.36 -17.11 -18.46
C ARG A 862 -39.54 -15.93 -18.99
N GLY A 863 -39.02 -16.06 -20.21
CA GLY A 863 -38.09 -15.10 -20.79
C GLY A 863 -38.76 -13.78 -21.20
N LYS A 864 -38.19 -12.67 -20.72
CA LYS A 864 -38.05 -11.34 -21.37
C LYS A 864 -37.41 -10.38 -20.37
N GLY A 865 -36.07 -10.40 -20.28
CA GLY A 865 -35.33 -9.35 -19.59
C GLY A 865 -35.54 -8.02 -20.32
N ARG A 866 -35.87 -6.94 -19.58
CA ARG A 866 -35.96 -5.59 -20.15
C ARG A 866 -34.64 -4.85 -19.94
N THR A 867 -33.68 -5.09 -20.83
CA THR A 867 -32.99 -3.95 -21.44
C THR A 867 -33.89 -3.47 -22.58
N GLN A 868 -34.54 -2.33 -22.38
CA GLN A 868 -35.04 -1.56 -23.51
C GLN A 868 -34.07 -0.40 -23.67
N LEU A 869 -33.26 -0.42 -24.74
CA LEU A 869 -32.71 0.80 -25.29
C LEU A 869 -33.87 1.77 -25.48
N SER A 870 -33.92 2.78 -24.63
CA SER A 870 -34.71 3.96 -24.90
C SER A 870 -33.95 4.77 -25.95
N LEU A 871 -34.65 5.25 -26.97
CA LEU A 871 -34.07 6.17 -27.95
C LEU A 871 -33.95 7.61 -27.39
N LEU A 872 -34.31 7.80 -26.12
CA LEU A 872 -34.03 8.98 -25.32
C LEU A 872 -32.84 8.70 -24.38
N PRO A 873 -31.92 9.65 -24.17
CA PRO A 873 -30.93 9.58 -23.11
C PRO A 873 -31.54 9.25 -21.73
N ARG A 874 -30.79 8.52 -20.89
CA ARG A 874 -31.22 8.15 -19.53
C ARG A 874 -31.57 9.38 -18.69
N SER A 875 -30.86 10.49 -18.87
CA SER A 875 -31.12 11.79 -18.23
C SER A 875 -32.47 12.44 -18.56
N LEU A 876 -33.15 12.01 -19.64
CA LEU A 876 -34.50 12.47 -20.01
C LEU A 876 -35.63 11.55 -19.53
N HIS A 877 -35.31 10.48 -18.78
CA HIS A 877 -36.33 9.62 -18.19
C HIS A 877 -36.89 10.28 -16.93
N ARG A 878 -38.16 10.69 -16.98
CA ARG A 878 -38.89 11.18 -15.80
C ARG A 878 -39.09 10.03 -14.81
N GLN A 879 -38.14 9.86 -13.90
CA GLN A 879 -38.22 8.86 -12.84
C GLN A 879 -39.46 9.15 -11.97
N SER A 880 -40.29 8.13 -11.75
CA SER A 880 -41.28 8.16 -10.68
C SER A 880 -40.53 8.13 -9.35
N ALA A 881 -40.68 9.17 -8.53
CA ALA A 881 -39.85 9.38 -7.34
C ALA A 881 -39.92 8.19 -6.36
N ASN A 882 -38.78 7.55 -6.10
CA ASN A 882 -38.62 6.69 -4.94
C ASN A 882 -38.42 7.59 -3.71
N ILE A 883 -39.37 7.53 -2.78
CA ILE A 883 -39.37 8.35 -1.57
C ILE A 883 -38.16 8.02 -0.69
N SER A 884 -37.37 9.04 -0.37
CA SER A 884 -36.25 8.96 0.57
C SER A 884 -36.75 8.67 1.99
N LYS A 885 -36.09 7.75 2.69
CA LYS A 885 -36.34 7.53 4.12
C LYS A 885 -35.52 8.51 4.95
N VAL A 886 -36.22 9.39 5.66
CA VAL A 886 -35.72 10.13 6.83
C VAL A 886 -36.43 9.56 8.05
N GLU A 887 -35.75 9.46 9.20
CA GLU A 887 -36.34 8.96 10.44
C GLU A 887 -37.03 10.07 11.26
N ASN A 888 -38.19 9.75 11.85
CA ASN A 888 -38.82 10.35 13.04
C ASN A 888 -38.79 11.90 13.18
N GLY A 889 -39.91 12.64 13.14
CA GLY A 889 -41.33 12.30 12.97
C GLY A 889 -42.23 13.23 13.80
N THR A 890 -43.55 13.23 13.54
CA THR A 890 -44.68 13.24 14.52
C THR A 890 -46.00 13.14 13.72
N VAL A 891 -47.07 12.61 14.33
CA VAL A 891 -48.34 12.30 13.64
C VAL A 891 -49.27 13.51 13.50
N ALA A 892 -49.72 13.77 12.27
CA ALA A 892 -50.92 14.56 11.96
C ALA A 892 -51.80 13.79 10.93
N GLN A 893 -53.07 14.16 10.79
CA GLN A 893 -54.09 13.32 10.14
C GLN A 893 -54.43 13.73 8.68
N GLN A 894 -55.06 12.80 7.97
CA GLN A 894 -55.53 12.97 6.60
C GLN A 894 -56.65 14.02 6.47
N ALA A 895 -56.66 14.74 5.35
CA ALA A 895 -57.86 15.35 4.77
C ALA A 895 -57.89 15.04 3.26
N SER A 896 -59.09 14.91 2.68
CA SER A 896 -59.27 14.45 1.29
C SER A 896 -60.23 15.34 0.51
N ALA A 897 -59.85 15.77 -0.70
CA ALA A 897 -60.76 16.45 -1.62
C ALA A 897 -60.51 16.05 -3.09
N THR A 898 -61.61 15.78 -3.78
CA THR A 898 -61.79 15.59 -5.23
C THR A 898 -61.03 16.61 -6.09
N VAL A 899 -60.24 16.20 -7.09
CA VAL A 899 -60.66 15.65 -8.41
C VAL A 899 -61.48 16.64 -9.24
N SER A 900 -60.84 17.16 -10.30
CA SER A 900 -61.46 17.61 -11.55
C SER A 900 -60.69 16.96 -12.71
N ALA A 901 -61.35 16.73 -13.86
CA ALA A 901 -60.80 15.90 -14.94
C ALA A 901 -60.51 16.71 -16.22
N ALA A 902 -59.35 16.48 -16.83
CA ALA A 902 -58.98 16.95 -18.16
C ALA A 902 -58.29 15.80 -18.94
N GLU A 903 -58.52 15.78 -20.25
CA GLU A 903 -58.40 14.64 -21.16
C GLU A 903 -57.05 13.88 -21.15
N GLU A 904 -57.08 12.56 -20.88
CA GLU A 904 -55.95 11.67 -21.11
C GLU A 904 -55.70 11.48 -22.63
N THR A 905 -54.57 12.01 -23.13
CA THR A 905 -54.06 11.62 -24.45
C THR A 905 -53.28 10.29 -24.33
N LYS A 906 -53.59 9.32 -25.20
CA LYS A 906 -52.91 8.01 -25.18
C LYS A 906 -51.44 8.16 -25.60
N PRO A 907 -50.50 7.46 -24.93
CA PRO A 907 -49.11 7.42 -25.39
C PRO A 907 -49.01 6.77 -26.77
N LEU A 908 -48.32 7.46 -27.69
CA LEU A 908 -48.05 6.99 -29.05
C LEU A 908 -47.11 5.77 -29.02
N SER A 909 -47.27 4.84 -29.98
CA SER A 909 -46.38 3.68 -30.06
C SER A 909 -45.06 4.02 -30.76
N ASN A 910 -44.02 3.22 -30.53
CA ASN A 910 -42.74 3.33 -31.25
C ASN A 910 -42.94 3.23 -32.78
N SER A 911 -43.95 2.49 -33.25
CA SER A 911 -44.32 2.41 -34.67
C SER A 911 -45.04 3.64 -35.23
N ASP A 912 -45.54 4.54 -34.38
CA ASP A 912 -46.12 5.81 -34.81
C ASP A 912 -45.05 6.90 -34.85
N PHE A 913 -44.16 6.94 -33.86
CA PHE A 913 -42.96 7.80 -33.87
C PHE A 913 -42.06 7.52 -35.09
N ALA A 914 -41.84 6.24 -35.43
CA ALA A 914 -41.09 5.85 -36.61
C ALA A 914 -41.70 6.33 -37.95
N ARG A 915 -43.01 6.62 -38.00
CA ARG A 915 -43.66 7.23 -39.17
C ARG A 915 -43.58 8.75 -39.19
N MET A 916 -43.55 9.40 -38.03
CA MET A 916 -43.34 10.85 -37.96
C MET A 916 -41.93 11.24 -38.41
N LEU A 917 -40.91 10.47 -38.02
CA LEU A 917 -39.49 10.71 -38.35
C LEU A 917 -39.10 10.52 -39.83
N LEU A 918 -40.02 10.07 -40.70
CA LEU A 918 -39.71 9.75 -42.11
C LEU A 918 -40.56 10.54 -43.14
N ASN A 919 -41.37 11.51 -42.69
CA ASN A 919 -42.24 12.31 -43.55
C ASN A 919 -41.64 13.70 -43.88
N LYS A 920 -40.58 13.69 -44.71
CA LYS A 920 -39.96 14.84 -45.41
C LYS A 920 -39.57 16.07 -44.58
#